data_AF-A0A9P0C921-F1
#
_entry.id   AF-A0A9P0C921-F1
#
_cell.length_a   1.000
_cell.length_b   1.000
_cell.length_c   1.000
_cell.angle_alpha   90.00
_cell.angle_beta   90.00
_cell.angle_gamma   90.00
#
_symmetry.space_group_name_H-M   'P 1'
#
loop_
_entity.id
_entity.type
_entity.pdbx_description
1 polymer ?
#
loop_
_entity_poly.entity_id
_entity_poly.type
_entity_poly.pdbx_seq_one_letter_code
_entity_poly.pdbx_strand_id
1 'polypeptide(L)'
;MLPFSKFVIVSAVVFIAYIAGLYRFLTHFDENKCGMTYMYGYPTFVDVPVTRSVSRGGWGEGRSHENYRLYLYAEGRFVEKVRHLRLTGIPVLFIPGNGGSYRQVRSLASISLHKGLDLKAPYHFNFFGLDLNEEYSALFGGVLKEQTQFAQDSIRTILSLYPSFKPPPSIILVGHSMGGIIAKGLMIDEAFDAAATIKVIVTLASPHTPILLLDSYLADYYREIDLHWQKKTQNVTLISIGGGNRDLHVRGALTHESSADVDVLGPSIPGVWKSTDHLCILWCKSLVKVINRAFFDVIDTTSMGVHRNDAVRAEIFKYHLQQRSDGKHFHQDLHPPSLKLDPAAKWVEKRELRFRYAEKEITKTTYLLLPTTNFKSSQFDKLTIDAENLKSTDWIFLCQANENRNGKYCLFGENLSKNGYIMPTLTQKRKQILISASDINLDFFTHIIVKISATNDPVSLSVDFHNSNERTLTTPLPSLVSFGRTLITATEPGAVTYSVQIPNLENEVQAGYLHLKSVKCNKQRHYAILQMKVPWSQESTHSFSSYKKQVPLFLKLYRSKPSGDASAAAVSLTLDPDCAYTVSIESSVIDFLASVGQIYSPLLIPNIVGILLLTLSAQMMNLALFESCSMYHNVLVVGAQPVKTLCITNIVTYVLSVLGVVPAVYYQLSLASMFYFTVGFAILYIIGVGLWYSLVFSTNKISDIVLSFLARYLGSLTWSEWILSGLEQLPVIVSAVLIGLVNSTCGGLALSLGAIFYYLKLCSLYEDFLNYYIYYPFRYIINQLKARLSWKSNTELKDMWRKNLPPNVDDDANDLTPLHFHFTIFLLWAALAILNVPSTLMWAHNFQHSVHLEPDPSWLPGIALSLSAAAIWPGSCPDSGIKHYREISILIYILACVSMVFCHHTIYYLQYIISTAFVIIAGHQLIGRYFARKAIEQEQEQLTLTEDNPSSETLCPSDQEHEEIAELVQLLQNSAVEEKFSEQAERKGNEKLEPNSSSVGTNEFETEEVQSSGSSTESFELLDGQNILNPLQDSKVHEQPVDIDNSSQEELTAKEDTIETCATVTESGDAKDVSEEADDVSTETEELSSSDEESTARIESTLPDSNK
;
A
#
# COMPACT_ATOMS: atom_id res chain seq x y z
N MET A 1 22.58 37.64 -6.76
CA MET A 1 21.83 36.44 -7.20
C MET A 1 22.83 35.33 -7.49
N LEU A 2 22.69 34.15 -6.89
CA LEU A 2 23.45 32.98 -7.33
C LEU A 2 22.79 32.41 -8.60
N PRO A 3 23.56 31.99 -9.63
CA PRO A 3 22.97 31.26 -10.75
C PRO A 3 22.42 29.93 -10.24
N PHE A 4 21.19 29.56 -10.65
CA PHE A 4 20.60 28.28 -10.29
C PHE A 4 21.57 27.14 -10.65
N SER A 5 22.05 26.41 -9.63
CA SER A 5 22.92 25.26 -9.85
C SER A 5 22.22 24.28 -10.78
N LYS A 6 22.94 23.80 -11.80
CA LYS A 6 22.41 22.89 -12.82
C LYS A 6 21.74 21.66 -12.18
N PHE A 7 22.22 21.23 -11.02
CA PHE A 7 21.64 20.13 -10.25
C PHE A 7 20.24 20.44 -9.68
N VAL A 8 19.95 21.68 -9.26
CA VAL A 8 18.62 22.09 -8.79
C VAL A 8 17.59 22.02 -9.92
N ILE A 9 17.98 22.48 -11.12
CA ILE A 9 17.13 22.43 -12.33
C ILE A 9 16.83 20.98 -12.71
N VAL A 10 17.86 20.12 -12.76
CA VAL A 10 17.70 18.68 -13.02
C VAL A 10 16.80 18.02 -11.96
N SER A 11 16.99 18.37 -10.68
CA SER A 11 16.20 17.82 -9.58
C SER A 11 14.72 18.21 -9.69
N ALA A 12 14.42 19.45 -10.07
CA ALA A 12 13.05 19.90 -10.32
C ALA A 12 12.38 19.15 -11.49
N VAL A 13 13.10 18.90 -12.58
CA VAL A 13 12.58 18.11 -13.72
C VAL A 13 12.31 16.65 -13.31
N VAL A 14 13.21 16.04 -12.56
CA VAL A 14 13.05 14.67 -12.03
C VAL A 14 11.87 14.59 -11.04
N PHE A 15 11.70 15.60 -10.18
CA PHE A 15 10.55 15.71 -9.28
C PHE A 15 9.22 15.85 -10.04
N ILE A 16 9.16 16.68 -11.10
CA ILE A 16 7.96 16.80 -11.94
C ILE A 16 7.63 15.46 -12.62
N ALA A 17 8.63 14.71 -13.11
CA ALA A 17 8.42 13.39 -13.68
C ALA A 17 7.91 12.37 -12.64
N TYR A 18 8.44 12.41 -11.41
CA TYR A 18 7.95 11.61 -10.28
C TYR A 18 6.50 11.96 -9.93
N ILE A 19 6.15 13.24 -9.81
CA ILE A 19 4.77 13.68 -9.52
C ILE A 19 3.81 13.32 -10.65
N ALA A 20 4.22 13.40 -11.92
CA ALA A 20 3.40 12.94 -13.05
C ALA A 20 3.15 11.42 -13.00
N GLY A 21 4.16 10.63 -12.64
CA GLY A 21 4.00 9.20 -12.37
C GLY A 21 3.08 8.90 -11.20
N LEU A 22 3.26 9.60 -10.06
CA LEU A 22 2.43 9.44 -8.87
C LEU A 22 0.97 9.85 -9.13
N TYR A 23 0.74 10.95 -9.82
CA TYR A 23 -0.60 11.38 -10.25
C TYR A 23 -1.24 10.35 -11.18
N ARG A 24 -0.48 9.80 -12.14
CA ARG A 24 -0.96 8.71 -13.01
C ARG A 24 -1.34 7.47 -12.20
N PHE A 25 -0.51 7.06 -11.23
CA PHE A 25 -0.83 5.96 -10.30
C PHE A 25 -2.11 6.23 -9.51
N LEU A 26 -2.24 7.44 -8.94
CA LEU A 26 -3.37 7.83 -8.07
C LEU A 26 -4.68 8.14 -8.82
N THR A 27 -4.68 8.17 -10.15
CA THR A 27 -5.89 8.46 -10.96
C THR A 27 -6.25 7.35 -11.95
N HIS A 28 -5.30 6.53 -12.40
CA HIS A 28 -5.54 5.53 -13.43
C HIS A 28 -5.82 4.14 -12.86
N PHE A 29 -7.01 3.99 -12.26
CA PHE A 29 -7.51 2.70 -11.80
C PHE A 29 -8.45 2.06 -12.84
N ASP A 30 -8.38 0.73 -12.93
CA ASP A 30 -9.41 -0.08 -13.59
C ASP A 30 -10.81 0.24 -13.02
N GLU A 31 -11.83 0.41 -13.87
CA GLU A 31 -13.24 0.49 -13.45
C GLU A 31 -13.56 -0.68 -12.47
N ASN A 32 -14.22 -0.42 -11.33
CA ASN A 32 -14.57 -1.50 -10.40
C ASN A 32 -15.67 -2.40 -11.00
N LYS A 33 -15.24 -3.45 -11.69
CA LYS A 33 -16.10 -4.40 -12.40
C LYS A 33 -16.78 -5.41 -11.46
N CYS A 34 -16.53 -5.40 -10.15
CA CYS A 34 -17.17 -6.35 -9.24
C CYS A 34 -18.47 -5.82 -8.63
N GLY A 35 -19.57 -6.54 -8.88
CA GLY A 35 -20.86 -6.24 -8.25
C GLY A 35 -20.86 -6.63 -6.76
N MET A 36 -21.64 -5.91 -5.97
CA MET A 36 -21.77 -6.12 -4.53
C MET A 36 -22.49 -7.44 -4.17
N THR A 37 -22.03 -8.09 -3.11
CA THR A 37 -22.87 -8.99 -2.29
C THR A 37 -23.90 -8.19 -1.50
N TYR A 38 -25.01 -8.83 -1.16
CA TYR A 38 -26.04 -8.28 -0.27
C TYR A 38 -26.33 -9.30 0.84
N MET A 39 -26.68 -8.81 2.02
CA MET A 39 -27.33 -9.62 3.06
C MET A 39 -28.80 -9.80 2.65
N TYR A 40 -29.38 -10.95 2.99
CA TYR A 40 -30.75 -11.32 2.59
C TYR A 40 -31.74 -11.21 3.77
N GLY A 41 -31.25 -11.29 5.00
CA GLY A 41 -31.91 -10.82 6.22
C GLY A 41 -31.14 -9.68 6.88
N TYR A 42 -31.62 -9.22 8.05
CA TYR A 42 -30.90 -8.24 8.85
C TYR A 42 -29.70 -8.92 9.56
N PRO A 43 -28.46 -8.46 9.32
CA PRO A 43 -27.27 -9.06 9.91
C PRO A 43 -27.16 -8.71 11.39
N THR A 44 -27.02 -9.73 12.23
CA THR A 44 -26.88 -9.62 13.68
C THR A 44 -25.58 -10.28 14.11
N PHE A 45 -24.90 -9.66 15.07
CA PHE A 45 -23.66 -10.13 15.64
C PHE A 45 -23.92 -10.43 17.13
N VAL A 46 -23.94 -11.71 17.47
CA VAL A 46 -24.16 -12.20 18.84
C VAL A 46 -22.82 -12.28 19.54
N ASP A 47 -22.68 -11.58 20.66
CA ASP A 47 -21.45 -11.59 21.48
C ASP A 47 -21.19 -12.99 22.06
N VAL A 48 -19.92 -13.40 22.09
CA VAL A 48 -19.46 -14.71 22.55
C VAL A 48 -18.35 -14.52 23.60
N PRO A 49 -18.66 -14.64 24.90
CA PRO A 49 -17.68 -14.40 25.96
C PRO A 49 -16.46 -15.33 25.86
N VAL A 50 -15.30 -14.75 25.56
CA VAL A 50 -14.01 -15.48 25.43
C VAL A 50 -13.45 -15.79 26.82
N THR A 51 -13.20 -17.07 27.09
CA THR A 51 -12.60 -17.51 28.36
C THR A 51 -11.10 -17.65 28.20
N ARG A 52 -10.31 -16.85 28.94
CA ARG A 52 -8.84 -16.87 28.87
C ARG A 52 -8.28 -18.23 29.32
N SER A 53 -7.37 -18.80 28.53
CA SER A 53 -6.52 -19.89 29.00
C SER A 53 -5.44 -19.37 29.96
N VAL A 54 -5.39 -19.85 31.20
CA VAL A 54 -4.28 -19.57 32.14
C VAL A 54 -3.09 -20.47 31.80
N SER A 55 -2.51 -20.24 30.62
CA SER A 55 -1.39 -21.01 30.06
C SER A 55 -0.09 -20.71 30.81
N ARG A 56 0.22 -21.55 31.79
CA ARG A 56 1.36 -21.41 32.72
C ARG A 56 2.71 -21.55 32.00
N GLY A 57 3.24 -20.44 31.51
CA GLY A 57 4.52 -20.36 30.76
C GLY A 57 4.41 -19.90 29.31
N GLY A 58 3.22 -19.47 28.85
CA GLY A 58 3.06 -18.82 27.54
C GLY A 58 3.52 -17.36 27.54
N TRP A 59 3.70 -16.79 26.34
CA TRP A 59 4.04 -15.38 26.15
C TRP A 59 2.98 -14.46 26.80
N GLY A 60 3.36 -13.57 27.72
CA GLY A 60 2.48 -12.51 28.24
C GLY A 60 1.61 -12.88 29.45
N GLU A 61 2.23 -12.89 30.64
CA GLU A 61 1.50 -12.64 31.89
C GLU A 61 1.17 -11.14 31.97
N GLY A 62 -0.08 -10.75 32.29
CA GLY A 62 -0.43 -9.35 32.56
C GLY A 62 -1.85 -8.94 32.17
N ARG A 63 -2.11 -8.76 30.87
CA ARG A 63 -3.31 -8.05 30.36
C ARG A 63 -4.52 -8.95 30.14
N SER A 64 -5.68 -8.46 30.56
CA SER A 64 -7.01 -8.95 30.18
C SER A 64 -7.34 -8.54 28.73
N HIS A 65 -8.10 -9.37 28.02
CA HIS A 65 -8.57 -9.09 26.65
C HIS A 65 -9.74 -8.08 26.63
N GLU A 66 -9.75 -7.05 27.49
CA GLU A 66 -10.89 -6.14 27.69
C GLU A 66 -11.25 -5.31 26.45
N ASN A 67 -10.28 -5.13 25.55
CA ASN A 67 -10.41 -4.33 24.33
C ASN A 67 -10.93 -5.16 23.15
N TYR A 68 -10.87 -6.50 23.22
CA TYR A 68 -11.15 -7.40 22.11
C TYR A 68 -12.38 -8.26 22.35
N ARG A 69 -13.15 -8.56 21.29
CA ARG A 69 -14.41 -9.32 21.39
C ARG A 69 -14.57 -10.34 20.27
N LEU A 70 -15.44 -11.31 20.49
CA LEU A 70 -15.73 -12.39 19.55
C LEU A 70 -17.23 -12.37 19.24
N TYR A 71 -17.59 -12.20 17.97
CA TYR A 71 -19.00 -12.18 17.55
C TYR A 71 -19.34 -13.33 16.61
N LEU A 72 -20.49 -13.97 16.84
CA LEU A 72 -21.11 -14.95 15.97
C LEU A 72 -22.14 -14.27 15.05
N TYR A 73 -22.00 -14.45 13.74
CA TYR A 73 -22.90 -13.91 12.73
C TYR A 73 -24.18 -14.74 12.54
N ALA A 74 -25.33 -14.08 12.50
CA ALA A 74 -26.60 -14.66 12.08
C ALA A 74 -27.51 -13.63 11.37
N GLU A 75 -28.47 -14.09 10.57
CA GLU A 75 -29.44 -13.23 9.86
C GLU A 75 -30.88 -13.58 10.23
N GLY A 76 -31.69 -12.56 10.58
CA GLY A 76 -33.12 -12.71 10.84
C GLY A 76 -33.48 -13.89 11.76
N ARG A 77 -34.40 -14.76 11.33
CA ARG A 77 -34.90 -15.94 12.08
C ARG A 77 -33.86 -17.02 12.43
N PHE A 78 -32.60 -16.84 12.05
CA PHE A 78 -31.50 -17.71 12.48
C PHE A 78 -30.84 -17.21 13.77
N VAL A 79 -31.12 -15.97 14.19
CA VAL A 79 -30.60 -15.36 15.43
C VAL A 79 -31.11 -16.12 16.66
N GLU A 80 -32.41 -16.44 16.75
CA GLU A 80 -32.97 -17.20 17.88
C GLU A 80 -32.24 -18.53 18.09
N LYS A 81 -31.82 -19.19 17.01
CA LYS A 81 -31.15 -20.50 17.06
C LYS A 81 -29.74 -20.46 17.65
N VAL A 82 -29.05 -19.32 17.54
CA VAL A 82 -27.66 -19.18 18.01
C VAL A 82 -27.53 -18.50 19.38
N ARG A 83 -28.58 -17.82 19.87
CA ARG A 83 -28.57 -17.09 21.16
C ARG A 83 -28.12 -17.93 22.37
N HIS A 84 -28.34 -19.25 22.35
CA HIS A 84 -27.97 -20.14 23.44
C HIS A 84 -26.53 -20.71 23.36
N LEU A 85 -25.75 -20.31 22.34
CA LEU A 85 -24.34 -20.68 22.13
C LEU A 85 -24.03 -22.20 22.20
N ARG A 86 -25.01 -23.05 21.90
CA ARG A 86 -24.85 -24.50 21.69
C ARG A 86 -25.02 -24.80 20.21
N LEU A 87 -23.91 -25.09 19.53
CA LEU A 87 -23.81 -25.01 18.08
C LEU A 87 -23.57 -26.38 17.42
N THR A 88 -23.86 -26.45 16.13
CA THR A 88 -23.64 -27.61 15.26
C THR A 88 -23.24 -27.13 13.86
N GLY A 89 -22.58 -27.98 13.07
CA GLY A 89 -22.01 -27.58 11.78
C GLY A 89 -20.53 -27.20 11.90
N ILE A 90 -20.02 -26.44 10.92
CA ILE A 90 -18.58 -26.15 10.79
C ILE A 90 -18.29 -24.72 11.24
N PRO A 91 -17.39 -24.51 12.23
CA PRO A 91 -16.95 -23.17 12.61
C PRO A 91 -15.99 -22.58 11.56
N VAL A 92 -16.18 -21.30 11.27
CA VAL A 92 -15.28 -20.48 10.45
C VAL A 92 -14.94 -19.22 11.22
N LEU A 93 -13.66 -18.94 11.46
CA LEU A 93 -13.23 -17.71 12.13
C LEU A 93 -12.67 -16.71 11.12
N PHE A 94 -13.27 -15.52 11.08
CA PHE A 94 -12.76 -14.37 10.35
C PHE A 94 -11.90 -13.48 11.24
N ILE A 95 -10.72 -13.12 10.74
CA ILE A 95 -9.78 -12.21 11.40
C ILE A 95 -9.63 -10.96 10.52
N PRO A 96 -10.03 -9.76 10.99
CA PRO A 96 -9.91 -8.52 10.25
C PRO A 96 -8.45 -8.03 10.15
N GLY A 97 -8.22 -7.06 9.28
CA GLY A 97 -6.94 -6.36 9.16
C GLY A 97 -6.86 -5.06 9.96
N ASN A 98 -5.81 -4.30 9.68
CA ASN A 98 -5.58 -2.92 10.14
C ASN A 98 -6.81 -2.02 9.90
N GLY A 99 -7.35 -1.37 10.94
CA GLY A 99 -8.56 -0.55 10.79
C GLY A 99 -9.81 -1.38 10.47
N GLY A 100 -9.81 -2.65 10.86
CA GLY A 100 -10.77 -3.64 10.37
C GLY A 100 -11.73 -4.16 11.45
N SER A 101 -13.01 -4.13 11.10
CA SER A 101 -14.11 -4.60 11.95
C SER A 101 -14.47 -6.07 11.67
N TYR A 102 -14.84 -6.83 12.70
CA TYR A 102 -15.48 -8.16 12.58
C TYR A 102 -16.63 -8.19 11.56
N ARG A 103 -17.32 -7.05 11.40
CA ARG A 103 -18.47 -6.83 10.50
C ARG A 103 -18.15 -7.12 9.02
N GLN A 104 -16.87 -7.12 8.64
CA GLN A 104 -16.39 -7.46 7.30
C GLN A 104 -16.80 -8.88 6.85
N VAL A 105 -16.97 -9.83 7.77
CA VAL A 105 -17.35 -11.23 7.45
C VAL A 105 -18.73 -11.38 6.79
N ARG A 106 -19.63 -10.40 6.96
CA ARG A 106 -21.06 -10.46 6.58
C ARG A 106 -21.31 -10.96 5.16
N SER A 107 -20.47 -10.54 4.21
CA SER A 107 -20.59 -10.90 2.79
C SER A 107 -20.34 -12.38 2.53
N LEU A 108 -19.34 -12.95 3.21
CA LEU A 108 -18.98 -14.35 3.10
C LEU A 108 -20.02 -15.22 3.82
N ALA A 109 -20.46 -14.78 5.01
CA ALA A 109 -21.44 -15.48 5.83
C ALA A 109 -22.84 -15.54 5.20
N SER A 110 -23.39 -14.41 4.73
CA SER A 110 -24.67 -14.32 3.99
C SER A 110 -24.73 -15.30 2.82
N ILE A 111 -23.72 -15.26 1.96
CA ILE A 111 -23.66 -16.08 0.75
C ILE A 111 -23.47 -17.57 1.09
N SER A 112 -22.87 -17.90 2.23
CA SER A 112 -22.75 -19.26 2.73
C SER A 112 -24.08 -19.80 3.27
N LEU A 113 -24.74 -19.03 4.15
CA LEU A 113 -26.07 -19.35 4.71
C LEU A 113 -27.08 -19.62 3.58
N HIS A 114 -27.20 -18.68 2.63
CA HIS A 114 -28.15 -18.83 1.53
C HIS A 114 -27.77 -19.95 0.55
N LYS A 115 -26.48 -20.20 0.29
CA LYS A 115 -26.06 -21.39 -0.48
C LYS A 115 -26.43 -22.70 0.22
N GLY A 116 -26.35 -22.76 1.55
CA GLY A 116 -26.77 -23.93 2.33
C GLY A 116 -28.27 -24.19 2.23
N LEU A 117 -29.08 -23.13 2.32
CA LEU A 117 -30.54 -23.19 2.16
C LEU A 117 -30.95 -23.56 0.73
N ASP A 118 -30.36 -22.92 -0.29
CA ASP A 118 -30.60 -23.18 -1.71
C ASP A 118 -30.30 -24.65 -2.09
N LEU A 119 -29.23 -25.22 -1.51
CA LEU A 119 -28.83 -26.62 -1.73
C LEU A 119 -29.54 -27.62 -0.83
N LYS A 120 -30.28 -27.17 0.20
CA LYS A 120 -30.78 -28.02 1.30
C LYS A 120 -29.66 -28.87 1.92
N ALA A 121 -28.49 -28.29 2.11
CA ALA A 121 -27.31 -28.99 2.61
C ALA A 121 -27.58 -29.54 4.04
N PRO A 122 -27.10 -30.76 4.37
CA PRO A 122 -27.30 -31.34 5.70
C PRO A 122 -26.42 -30.69 6.78
N TYR A 123 -25.41 -29.92 6.37
CA TYR A 123 -24.52 -29.13 7.22
C TYR A 123 -24.65 -27.63 6.91
N HIS A 124 -24.18 -26.80 7.84
CA HIS A 124 -24.07 -25.36 7.67
C HIS A 124 -22.78 -24.83 8.32
N PHE A 125 -22.44 -23.58 8.04
CA PHE A 125 -21.27 -22.90 8.58
C PHE A 125 -21.69 -21.86 9.62
N ASN A 126 -20.95 -21.77 10.72
CA ASN A 126 -21.09 -20.69 11.70
C ASN A 126 -19.89 -19.74 11.54
N PHE A 127 -20.16 -18.51 11.13
CA PHE A 127 -19.11 -17.50 10.93
C PHE A 127 -18.95 -16.67 12.19
N PHE A 128 -17.77 -16.77 12.78
CA PHE A 128 -17.31 -15.88 13.85
C PHE A 128 -16.43 -14.78 13.26
N GLY A 129 -16.39 -13.62 13.89
CA GLY A 129 -15.45 -12.53 13.58
C GLY A 129 -14.80 -11.99 14.84
N LEU A 130 -13.48 -11.79 14.81
CA LEU A 130 -12.76 -11.09 15.87
C LEU A 130 -12.95 -9.59 15.74
N ASP A 131 -13.26 -8.95 16.85
CA ASP A 131 -13.22 -7.51 17.05
C ASP A 131 -11.87 -7.18 17.70
N LEU A 132 -10.93 -6.69 16.90
CA LEU A 132 -9.56 -6.38 17.32
C LEU A 132 -9.40 -4.88 17.59
N ASN A 133 -10.42 -4.26 18.21
CA ASN A 133 -10.53 -2.82 18.48
C ASN A 133 -10.16 -1.92 17.29
N GLU A 134 -10.42 -2.37 16.05
CA GLU A 134 -10.08 -1.70 14.78
C GLU A 134 -8.63 -1.13 14.69
N GLU A 135 -7.66 -1.74 15.40
CA GLU A 135 -6.30 -1.18 15.59
C GLU A 135 -5.45 -1.10 14.31
N TYR A 136 -4.42 -0.23 14.33
CA TYR A 136 -3.55 0.07 13.19
C TYR A 136 -2.40 -0.93 12.99
N SER A 137 -2.73 -2.23 12.98
CA SER A 137 -1.77 -3.35 12.97
C SER A 137 -0.87 -3.48 11.74
N ALA A 138 -1.06 -2.69 10.68
CA ALA A 138 -0.16 -2.62 9.51
C ALA A 138 0.86 -1.47 9.61
N LEU A 139 0.64 -0.52 10.51
CA LEU A 139 1.54 0.61 10.78
C LEU A 139 2.27 0.48 12.13
N PHE A 140 1.79 -0.40 13.01
CA PHE A 140 2.29 -0.60 14.36
C PHE A 140 2.25 -2.10 14.73
N GLY A 141 3.42 -2.72 14.85
CA GLY A 141 3.55 -4.16 15.13
C GLY A 141 3.31 -4.59 16.58
N GLY A 142 3.31 -3.65 17.54
CA GLY A 142 3.25 -3.94 18.97
C GLY A 142 2.00 -4.72 19.42
N VAL A 143 0.88 -4.57 18.72
CA VAL A 143 -0.39 -5.28 19.01
C VAL A 143 -0.44 -6.71 18.48
N LEU A 144 0.41 -7.09 17.51
CA LEU A 144 0.24 -8.33 16.73
C LEU A 144 0.33 -9.60 17.58
N LYS A 145 1.16 -9.62 18.62
CA LYS A 145 1.26 -10.77 19.54
C LYS A 145 0.04 -10.89 20.45
N GLU A 146 -0.52 -9.78 20.93
CA GLU A 146 -1.73 -9.75 21.76
C GLU A 146 -2.97 -10.18 20.95
N GLN A 147 -3.13 -9.63 19.73
CA GLN A 147 -4.18 -10.03 18.78
C GLN A 147 -4.12 -11.53 18.41
N THR A 148 -2.92 -12.10 18.28
CA THR A 148 -2.71 -13.53 18.01
C THR A 148 -3.14 -14.41 19.18
N GLN A 149 -2.83 -14.01 20.42
CA GLN A 149 -3.26 -14.71 21.63
C GLN A 149 -4.78 -14.67 21.80
N PHE A 150 -5.40 -13.52 21.56
CA PHE A 150 -6.86 -13.40 21.57
C PHE A 150 -7.52 -14.30 20.50
N ALA A 151 -6.91 -14.42 19.32
CA ALA A 151 -7.37 -15.35 18.29
C ALA A 151 -7.27 -16.82 18.74
N GLN A 152 -6.23 -17.22 19.49
CA GLN A 152 -6.16 -18.57 20.06
C GLN A 152 -7.26 -18.82 21.11
N ASP A 153 -7.41 -17.93 22.08
CA ASP A 153 -8.43 -18.07 23.14
C ASP A 153 -9.85 -18.03 22.56
N SER A 154 -10.05 -17.25 21.49
CA SER A 154 -11.27 -17.29 20.69
C SER A 154 -11.49 -18.66 20.04
N ILE A 155 -10.47 -19.28 19.44
CA ILE A 155 -10.60 -20.65 18.87
C ILE A 155 -10.91 -21.67 19.97
N ARG A 156 -10.19 -21.63 21.11
CA ARG A 156 -10.46 -22.48 22.28
C ARG A 156 -11.92 -22.34 22.74
N THR A 157 -12.42 -21.10 22.83
CA THR A 157 -13.81 -20.78 23.16
C THR A 157 -14.79 -21.31 22.13
N ILE A 158 -14.58 -21.04 20.84
CA ILE A 158 -15.43 -21.50 19.72
C ILE A 158 -15.62 -23.02 19.77
N LEU A 159 -14.54 -23.79 19.93
CA LEU A 159 -14.63 -25.25 19.94
C LEU A 159 -15.43 -25.80 21.13
N SER A 160 -15.44 -25.11 22.27
CA SER A 160 -16.24 -25.50 23.43
C SER A 160 -17.75 -25.41 23.18
N LEU A 161 -18.18 -24.62 22.18
CA LEU A 161 -19.60 -24.44 21.81
C LEU A 161 -20.19 -25.63 21.03
N TYR A 162 -19.37 -26.64 20.68
CA TYR A 162 -19.77 -27.82 19.88
C TYR A 162 -19.73 -29.14 20.67
N PRO A 163 -20.43 -29.27 21.82
CA PRO A 163 -20.30 -30.42 22.73
C PRO A 163 -20.73 -31.78 22.12
N SER A 164 -21.48 -31.76 21.02
CA SER A 164 -21.94 -32.95 20.29
C SER A 164 -20.85 -33.65 19.48
N PHE A 165 -19.69 -33.02 19.26
CA PHE A 165 -18.59 -33.57 18.47
C PHE A 165 -17.45 -34.02 19.38
N LYS A 166 -17.00 -35.27 19.22
CA LYS A 166 -15.87 -35.85 19.97
C LYS A 166 -14.93 -36.61 19.01
N PRO A 167 -13.72 -36.10 18.71
CA PRO A 167 -13.18 -34.79 19.11
C PRO A 167 -14.00 -33.60 18.54
N PRO A 168 -13.79 -32.36 19.05
CA PRO A 168 -14.41 -31.15 18.51
C PRO A 168 -14.15 -30.96 17.00
N PRO A 169 -14.99 -30.18 16.29
CA PRO A 169 -14.81 -29.95 14.85
C PRO A 169 -13.55 -29.13 14.58
N SER A 170 -12.85 -29.40 13.47
CA SER A 170 -11.76 -28.54 13.01
C SER A 170 -12.28 -27.21 12.48
N ILE A 171 -11.53 -26.12 12.69
CA ILE A 171 -11.88 -24.77 12.25
C ILE A 171 -11.28 -24.39 10.89
N ILE A 172 -12.01 -23.57 10.13
CA ILE A 172 -11.51 -22.85 8.94
C ILE A 172 -11.17 -21.43 9.34
N LEU A 173 -9.99 -20.92 8.97
CA LEU A 173 -9.61 -19.52 9.19
C LEU A 173 -9.73 -18.71 7.89
N VAL A 174 -10.22 -17.47 8.01
CA VAL A 174 -10.26 -16.48 6.93
C VAL A 174 -9.67 -15.17 7.44
N GLY A 175 -8.43 -14.87 7.09
CA GLY A 175 -7.77 -13.62 7.46
C GLY A 175 -7.81 -12.60 6.32
N HIS A 176 -8.11 -11.34 6.62
CA HIS A 176 -8.03 -10.24 5.65
C HIS A 176 -6.88 -9.30 5.99
N SER A 177 -6.09 -8.88 4.99
CA SER A 177 -4.95 -7.98 5.20
C SER A 177 -4.04 -8.52 6.31
N MET A 178 -3.68 -7.72 7.32
CA MET A 178 -2.92 -8.19 8.51
C MET A 178 -3.57 -9.38 9.25
N GLY A 179 -4.90 -9.55 9.19
CA GLY A 179 -5.59 -10.69 9.77
C GLY A 179 -5.17 -12.05 9.20
N GLY A 180 -4.68 -12.10 7.95
CA GLY A 180 -4.06 -13.31 7.39
C GLY A 180 -2.64 -13.57 7.91
N ILE A 181 -1.95 -12.52 8.35
CA ILE A 181 -0.62 -12.60 8.97
C ILE A 181 -0.78 -13.05 10.44
N ILE A 182 -1.82 -12.58 11.13
CA ILE A 182 -2.28 -13.12 12.43
C ILE A 182 -2.68 -14.60 12.28
N ALA A 183 -3.44 -14.96 11.24
CA ALA A 183 -3.80 -16.35 10.97
C ALA A 183 -2.58 -17.26 10.71
N LYS A 184 -1.51 -16.75 10.07
CA LYS A 184 -0.21 -17.47 9.95
C LYS A 184 0.52 -17.57 11.30
N GLY A 185 0.47 -16.53 12.13
CA GLY A 185 1.13 -16.47 13.44
C GLY A 185 0.57 -17.45 14.47
N LEU A 186 -0.72 -17.80 14.36
CA LEU A 186 -1.35 -18.86 15.17
C LEU A 186 -0.62 -20.22 15.11
N MET A 187 0.18 -20.48 14.09
CA MET A 187 0.94 -21.74 13.96
C MET A 187 2.27 -21.75 14.74
N ILE A 188 2.76 -20.59 15.21
CA ILE A 188 4.09 -20.45 15.84
C ILE A 188 4.11 -20.98 17.29
N ASP A 189 3.00 -20.84 18.01
CA ASP A 189 2.94 -21.20 19.42
C ASP A 189 2.76 -22.70 19.62
N GLU A 190 3.84 -23.38 20.02
CA GLU A 190 3.85 -24.81 20.34
C GLU A 190 2.90 -25.20 21.49
N ALA A 191 2.45 -24.25 22.32
CA ALA A 191 1.44 -24.50 23.36
C ALA A 191 -0.01 -24.52 22.83
N PHE A 192 -0.22 -24.25 21.54
CA PHE A 192 -1.50 -24.37 20.85
C PHE A 192 -1.42 -25.43 19.76
N ASP A 193 -2.21 -26.51 19.87
CA ASP A 193 -2.27 -27.56 18.84
C ASP A 193 -3.06 -27.09 17.60
N ALA A 194 -2.43 -26.16 16.89
CA ALA A 194 -2.91 -25.55 15.67
C ALA A 194 -3.03 -26.59 14.55
N ALA A 195 -2.15 -27.60 14.52
CA ALA A 195 -2.11 -28.63 13.49
C ALA A 195 -3.26 -29.66 13.61
N ALA A 196 -3.74 -29.97 14.82
CA ALA A 196 -4.99 -30.72 14.99
C ALA A 196 -6.21 -29.83 14.72
N THR A 197 -6.20 -28.60 15.25
CA THR A 197 -7.35 -27.70 15.31
C THR A 197 -7.73 -27.07 13.96
N ILE A 198 -6.75 -26.54 13.22
CA ILE A 198 -6.95 -25.81 11.97
C ILE A 198 -6.69 -26.77 10.79
N LYS A 199 -7.49 -26.66 9.72
CA LYS A 199 -7.29 -27.46 8.48
C LYS A 199 -7.18 -26.64 7.21
N VAL A 200 -7.77 -25.45 7.20
CA VAL A 200 -7.77 -24.54 6.05
C VAL A 200 -7.54 -23.12 6.55
N ILE A 201 -6.60 -22.41 5.93
CA ILE A 201 -6.37 -20.98 6.12
C ILE A 201 -6.52 -20.30 4.76
N VAL A 202 -7.41 -19.31 4.66
CA VAL A 202 -7.56 -18.44 3.48
C VAL A 202 -7.11 -17.03 3.84
N THR A 203 -6.09 -16.51 3.16
CA THR A 203 -5.61 -15.13 3.32
C THR A 203 -6.09 -14.27 2.15
N LEU A 204 -6.77 -13.16 2.46
CA LEU A 204 -7.39 -12.25 1.49
C LEU A 204 -6.66 -10.91 1.51
N ALA A 205 -5.97 -10.57 0.42
CA ALA A 205 -5.17 -9.35 0.28
C ALA A 205 -4.13 -9.16 1.42
N SER A 206 -3.62 -10.26 1.98
CA SER A 206 -2.66 -10.23 3.07
C SER A 206 -1.24 -9.93 2.58
N PRO A 207 -0.52 -8.95 3.18
CA PRO A 207 0.86 -8.65 2.84
C PRO A 207 1.78 -9.71 3.46
N HIS A 208 1.98 -10.85 2.80
CA HIS A 208 2.92 -11.90 3.24
C HIS A 208 4.36 -11.39 3.24
N THR A 209 4.70 -10.48 2.32
CA THR A 209 5.85 -9.57 2.45
C THR A 209 5.36 -8.24 3.03
N PRO A 210 6.00 -7.67 4.07
CA PRO A 210 5.55 -6.41 4.69
C PRO A 210 5.59 -5.23 3.73
N ILE A 211 4.60 -4.33 3.85
CA ILE A 211 4.47 -3.14 2.99
C ILE A 211 5.57 -2.11 3.33
N LEU A 212 5.77 -1.87 4.62
CA LEU A 212 6.78 -1.01 5.22
C LEU A 212 7.20 -1.65 6.57
N LEU A 213 8.47 -1.52 6.95
CA LEU A 213 8.96 -1.92 8.27
C LEU A 213 9.22 -0.66 9.12
N LEU A 214 8.15 -0.17 9.74
CA LEU A 214 8.12 1.09 10.50
C LEU A 214 8.58 0.93 11.96
N ASP A 215 8.43 -0.26 12.55
CA ASP A 215 8.93 -0.60 13.89
C ASP A 215 9.57 -2.00 13.94
N SER A 216 10.27 -2.28 15.03
CA SER A 216 10.97 -3.56 15.26
C SER A 216 10.05 -4.72 15.60
N TYR A 217 8.93 -4.50 16.29
CA TYR A 217 7.98 -5.57 16.65
C TYR A 217 7.31 -6.14 15.40
N LEU A 218 6.98 -5.28 14.44
CA LEU A 218 6.49 -5.67 13.12
C LEU A 218 7.53 -6.52 12.39
N ALA A 219 8.80 -6.07 12.34
CA ALA A 219 9.89 -6.79 11.68
C ALA A 219 10.15 -8.16 12.31
N ASP A 220 10.16 -8.26 13.64
CA ASP A 220 10.36 -9.52 14.35
C ASP A 220 9.18 -10.47 14.21
N TYR A 221 7.94 -9.98 14.22
CA TYR A 221 6.75 -10.81 14.03
C TYR A 221 6.70 -11.45 12.63
N TYR A 222 7.04 -10.69 11.58
CA TYR A 222 7.22 -11.25 10.23
C TYR A 222 8.37 -12.27 10.17
N ARG A 223 9.51 -11.97 10.81
CA ARG A 223 10.67 -12.87 10.88
C ARG A 223 10.34 -14.18 11.58
N GLU A 224 9.57 -14.16 12.66
CA GLU A 224 9.09 -15.35 13.37
C GLU A 224 8.15 -16.19 12.49
N ILE A 225 7.21 -15.54 11.78
CA ILE A 225 6.31 -16.20 10.82
C ILE A 225 7.09 -16.89 9.69
N ASP A 226 8.01 -16.20 9.04
CA ASP A 226 8.67 -16.73 7.85
C ASP A 226 9.64 -17.87 8.19
N LEU A 227 10.32 -17.80 9.34
CA LEU A 227 11.17 -18.89 9.83
C LEU A 227 10.38 -20.16 10.15
N HIS A 228 9.13 -20.04 10.60
CA HIS A 228 8.22 -21.17 10.80
C HIS A 228 7.73 -21.72 9.46
N TRP A 229 7.12 -20.88 8.62
CA TRP A 229 6.43 -21.30 7.40
C TRP A 229 7.36 -21.76 6.26
N GLN A 230 8.65 -21.42 6.29
CA GLN A 230 9.68 -22.05 5.45
C GLN A 230 9.70 -23.59 5.59
N LYS A 231 9.34 -24.13 6.76
CA LYS A 231 9.19 -25.57 7.00
C LYS A 231 7.71 -25.95 7.01
N LYS A 232 7.02 -25.72 5.89
CA LYS A 232 5.56 -25.86 5.70
C LYS A 232 4.92 -26.90 6.64
N THR A 233 4.05 -26.41 7.52
CA THR A 233 3.32 -27.24 8.49
C THR A 233 2.46 -28.29 7.78
N GLN A 234 2.70 -29.56 8.05
CA GLN A 234 1.91 -30.66 7.49
C GLN A 234 0.46 -30.61 8.01
N ASN A 235 -0.49 -31.18 7.25
CA ASN A 235 -1.92 -31.28 7.62
C ASN A 235 -2.71 -29.95 7.65
N VAL A 236 -2.12 -28.80 7.28
CA VAL A 236 -2.84 -27.53 7.08
C VAL A 236 -2.77 -27.13 5.60
N THR A 237 -3.91 -26.75 5.02
CA THR A 237 -3.98 -26.26 3.63
C THR A 237 -4.05 -24.73 3.63
N LEU A 238 -3.06 -24.08 3.01
CA LEU A 238 -2.95 -22.61 2.95
C LEU A 238 -3.31 -22.09 1.55
N ILE A 239 -4.17 -21.07 1.48
CA ILE A 239 -4.63 -20.44 0.26
C ILE A 239 -4.42 -18.93 0.35
N SER A 240 -3.61 -18.35 -0.54
CA SER A 240 -3.46 -16.89 -0.68
C SER A 240 -4.24 -16.36 -1.90
N ILE A 241 -4.97 -15.27 -1.69
CA ILE A 241 -5.74 -14.59 -2.74
C ILE A 241 -5.46 -13.08 -2.71
N GLY A 242 -4.73 -12.59 -3.71
CA GLY A 242 -4.44 -11.15 -3.88
C GLY A 242 -5.47 -10.40 -4.74
N GLY A 243 -5.64 -9.09 -4.49
CA GLY A 243 -6.60 -8.24 -5.20
C GLY A 243 -6.24 -7.89 -6.65
N GLY A 244 -4.94 -7.87 -6.99
CA GLY A 244 -4.44 -7.39 -8.29
C GLY A 244 -4.31 -5.87 -8.38
N ASN A 245 -4.30 -5.30 -9.58
CA ASN A 245 -3.92 -3.89 -9.85
C ASN A 245 -4.77 -2.82 -9.13
N ARG A 246 -6.00 -3.14 -8.70
CA ARG A 246 -6.85 -2.22 -7.93
C ARG A 246 -6.50 -2.19 -6.44
N ASP A 247 -5.73 -3.14 -5.90
CA ASP A 247 -5.26 -3.05 -4.52
C ASP A 247 -4.03 -2.14 -4.44
N LEU A 248 -4.26 -0.96 -3.85
CA LEU A 248 -3.26 0.10 -3.68
C LEU A 248 -2.55 0.01 -2.33
N HIS A 249 -3.12 -0.72 -1.37
CA HIS A 249 -2.57 -0.88 -0.03
C HIS A 249 -1.57 -2.05 -0.04
N VAL A 250 -1.99 -3.19 -0.62
CA VAL A 250 -1.17 -4.40 -0.75
C VAL A 250 -1.03 -4.77 -2.22
N ARG A 251 0.12 -4.40 -2.81
CA ARG A 251 0.47 -4.80 -4.18
C ARG A 251 0.40 -6.31 -4.33
N GLY A 252 -0.05 -6.83 -5.49
CA GLY A 252 -0.12 -8.27 -5.76
C GLY A 252 1.21 -9.03 -5.54
N ALA A 253 2.35 -8.37 -5.75
CA ALA A 253 3.68 -8.88 -5.40
C ALA A 253 3.79 -9.34 -3.92
N LEU A 254 3.22 -8.55 -3.01
CA LEU A 254 3.29 -8.73 -1.56
C LEU A 254 2.29 -9.77 -1.04
N THR A 255 1.28 -10.14 -1.84
CA THR A 255 0.32 -11.20 -1.51
C THR A 255 0.83 -12.61 -1.84
N HIS A 256 2.01 -12.73 -2.47
CA HIS A 256 2.58 -14.03 -2.80
C HIS A 256 3.08 -14.77 -1.56
N GLU A 257 2.73 -16.05 -1.45
CA GLU A 257 3.13 -16.93 -0.35
C GLU A 257 3.69 -18.26 -0.88
N SER A 258 5.01 -18.42 -0.78
CA SER A 258 5.73 -19.60 -1.30
C SER A 258 5.35 -20.94 -0.66
N SER A 259 4.79 -20.93 0.56
CA SER A 259 4.34 -22.13 1.28
C SER A 259 2.89 -22.54 1.01
N ALA A 260 2.12 -21.71 0.29
CA ALA A 260 0.71 -21.94 0.00
C ALA A 260 0.47 -23.14 -0.93
N ASP A 261 -0.63 -23.87 -0.71
CA ASP A 261 -1.13 -24.90 -1.62
C ASP A 261 -1.73 -24.30 -2.89
N VAL A 262 -2.31 -23.10 -2.75
CA VAL A 262 -2.91 -22.30 -3.80
C VAL A 262 -2.54 -20.84 -3.60
N ASP A 263 -1.78 -20.30 -4.53
CA ASP A 263 -1.51 -18.87 -4.66
C ASP A 263 -2.18 -18.39 -5.97
N VAL A 264 -2.97 -17.31 -5.87
CA VAL A 264 -3.74 -16.73 -6.99
C VAL A 264 -4.01 -15.24 -6.79
N LEU A 265 -4.29 -14.54 -7.90
CA LEU A 265 -4.86 -13.19 -7.88
C LEU A 265 -6.31 -13.21 -8.40
N GLY A 266 -7.15 -12.29 -7.91
CA GLY A 266 -8.54 -12.11 -8.34
C GLY A 266 -8.79 -12.06 -9.86
N PRO A 267 -7.93 -11.39 -10.66
CA PRO A 267 -7.98 -11.44 -12.12
C PRO A 267 -7.83 -12.84 -12.73
N SER A 268 -7.16 -13.76 -12.03
CA SER A 268 -6.81 -15.08 -12.55
C SER A 268 -7.87 -16.14 -12.24
N ILE A 269 -8.66 -15.95 -11.16
CA ILE A 269 -9.61 -16.96 -10.66
C ILE A 269 -10.75 -17.25 -11.67
N PRO A 270 -11.00 -18.53 -12.04
CA PRO A 270 -12.04 -18.93 -12.99
C PRO A 270 -13.47 -18.53 -12.56
N GLY A 271 -14.05 -17.56 -13.26
CA GLY A 271 -15.37 -16.99 -12.97
C GLY A 271 -15.35 -15.72 -12.11
N VAL A 272 -14.16 -15.23 -11.72
CA VAL A 272 -13.97 -13.91 -11.12
C VAL A 272 -13.46 -12.94 -12.18
N TRP A 273 -12.27 -13.20 -12.73
CA TRP A 273 -11.65 -12.46 -13.84
C TRP A 273 -11.61 -10.94 -13.66
N LYS A 274 -11.45 -10.48 -12.41
CA LYS A 274 -11.55 -9.08 -12.00
C LYS A 274 -10.55 -8.78 -10.90
N SER A 275 -9.89 -7.63 -11.00
CA SER A 275 -9.17 -7.07 -9.86
C SER A 275 -10.15 -6.44 -8.86
N THR A 276 -9.82 -6.55 -7.59
CA THR A 276 -10.52 -5.90 -6.47
C THR A 276 -9.54 -4.97 -5.76
N ASP A 277 -10.04 -3.82 -5.31
CA ASP A 277 -9.34 -3.03 -4.29
C ASP A 277 -9.36 -3.74 -2.93
N HIS A 278 -8.58 -3.18 -1.99
CA HIS A 278 -8.25 -3.81 -0.71
C HIS A 278 -9.47 -4.24 0.12
N LEU A 279 -10.57 -3.47 0.07
CA LEU A 279 -11.81 -3.79 0.76
C LEU A 279 -12.81 -4.53 -0.13
N CYS A 280 -12.83 -4.26 -1.45
CA CYS A 280 -13.68 -4.97 -2.42
C CYS A 280 -13.47 -6.48 -2.43
N ILE A 281 -12.28 -6.98 -2.09
CA ILE A 281 -12.00 -8.42 -2.02
C ILE A 281 -12.97 -9.19 -1.10
N LEU A 282 -13.44 -8.54 -0.02
CA LEU A 282 -14.36 -9.10 0.99
C LEU A 282 -15.81 -9.23 0.50
N TRP A 283 -16.26 -8.32 -0.37
CA TRP A 283 -17.66 -8.21 -0.80
C TRP A 283 -17.88 -8.42 -2.31
N CYS A 284 -16.82 -8.70 -3.06
CA CYS A 284 -16.87 -8.95 -4.49
C CYS A 284 -17.69 -10.23 -4.80
N LYS A 285 -18.92 -10.06 -5.29
CA LYS A 285 -19.93 -11.12 -5.50
C LYS A 285 -19.46 -12.30 -6.34
N SER A 286 -18.51 -12.08 -7.27
CA SER A 286 -17.91 -13.19 -8.02
C SER A 286 -16.97 -14.02 -7.15
N LEU A 287 -16.05 -13.37 -6.43
CA LEU A 287 -15.03 -14.04 -5.60
C LEU A 287 -15.65 -14.73 -4.39
N VAL A 288 -16.52 -14.03 -3.65
CA VAL A 288 -17.25 -14.57 -2.50
C VAL A 288 -18.08 -15.81 -2.89
N LYS A 289 -18.65 -15.84 -4.10
CA LYS A 289 -19.37 -17.02 -4.64
C LYS A 289 -18.48 -18.13 -5.17
N VAL A 290 -17.16 -17.94 -5.30
CA VAL A 290 -16.19 -19.01 -5.60
C VAL A 290 -15.59 -19.57 -4.31
N ILE A 291 -15.20 -18.72 -3.36
CA ILE A 291 -14.73 -19.15 -2.03
C ILE A 291 -15.81 -20.01 -1.35
N ASN A 292 -17.07 -19.56 -1.34
CA ASN A 292 -18.18 -20.36 -0.80
C ASN A 292 -18.52 -21.62 -1.62
N ARG A 293 -17.98 -21.85 -2.83
CA ARG A 293 -18.08 -23.18 -3.48
C ARG A 293 -17.03 -24.12 -2.94
N ALA A 294 -15.76 -23.69 -2.93
CA ALA A 294 -14.67 -24.45 -2.33
C ALA A 294 -14.95 -24.82 -0.87
N PHE A 295 -15.53 -23.91 -0.07
CA PHE A 295 -15.94 -24.21 1.31
C PHE A 295 -16.98 -25.32 1.42
N PHE A 296 -17.99 -25.37 0.54
CA PHE A 296 -18.97 -26.46 0.60
C PHE A 296 -18.40 -27.78 0.09
N ASP A 297 -17.59 -27.74 -0.97
CA ASP A 297 -17.02 -28.93 -1.59
C ASP A 297 -15.85 -29.53 -0.77
N VAL A 298 -15.25 -28.77 0.16
CA VAL A 298 -14.19 -29.24 1.09
C VAL A 298 -14.74 -29.87 2.38
N ILE A 299 -16.06 -29.97 2.52
CA ILE A 299 -16.70 -30.74 3.61
C ILE A 299 -16.92 -32.18 3.16
N ASP A 300 -16.41 -33.13 3.94
CA ASP A 300 -16.78 -34.53 3.83
C ASP A 300 -18.18 -34.72 4.43
N THR A 301 -19.15 -35.12 3.60
CA THR A 301 -20.53 -35.39 4.03
C THR A 301 -20.66 -36.62 4.93
N THR A 302 -19.62 -37.44 5.05
CA THR A 302 -19.59 -38.64 5.91
C THR A 302 -19.27 -38.28 7.35
N SER A 303 -18.20 -37.49 7.57
CA SER A 303 -17.81 -37.00 8.90
C SER A 303 -18.42 -35.65 9.27
N MET A 304 -19.16 -35.01 8.35
CA MET A 304 -19.83 -33.72 8.54
C MET A 304 -18.89 -32.57 8.96
N GLY A 305 -17.65 -32.63 8.48
CA GLY A 305 -16.57 -31.70 8.80
C GLY A 305 -15.56 -31.55 7.66
N VAL A 306 -14.51 -30.76 7.88
CA VAL A 306 -13.50 -30.48 6.86
C VAL A 306 -12.75 -31.75 6.46
N HIS A 307 -12.59 -31.99 5.15
CA HIS A 307 -11.98 -33.20 4.61
C HIS A 307 -10.56 -33.45 5.17
N ARG A 308 -10.31 -34.66 5.70
CA ARG A 308 -9.11 -34.95 6.51
C ARG A 308 -7.80 -34.92 5.71
N ASN A 309 -7.79 -35.49 4.51
CA ASN A 309 -6.63 -35.51 3.61
C ASN A 309 -6.43 -34.12 2.98
N ASP A 310 -5.23 -33.56 3.14
CA ASP A 310 -4.82 -32.22 2.74
C ASP A 310 -4.59 -32.06 1.23
N ALA A 311 -4.07 -33.08 0.55
CA ALA A 311 -3.94 -33.10 -0.91
C ALA A 311 -5.30 -32.96 -1.62
N VAL A 312 -6.34 -33.63 -1.12
CA VAL A 312 -7.72 -33.50 -1.64
C VAL A 312 -8.27 -32.08 -1.38
N ARG A 313 -7.99 -31.48 -0.22
CA ARG A 313 -8.36 -30.08 0.04
C ARG A 313 -7.68 -29.14 -0.95
N ALA A 314 -6.37 -29.33 -1.17
CA ALA A 314 -5.61 -28.55 -2.14
C ALA A 314 -6.18 -28.70 -3.57
N GLU A 315 -6.55 -29.91 -3.99
CA GLU A 315 -7.16 -30.15 -5.31
C GLU A 315 -8.50 -29.40 -5.48
N ILE A 316 -9.38 -29.45 -4.48
CA ILE A 316 -10.66 -28.70 -4.47
C ILE A 316 -10.41 -27.19 -4.62
N PHE A 317 -9.46 -26.63 -3.88
CA PHE A 317 -9.13 -25.21 -4.00
C PHE A 317 -8.47 -24.88 -5.36
N LYS A 318 -7.60 -25.74 -5.90
CA LYS A 318 -7.01 -25.58 -7.25
C LYS A 318 -8.06 -25.57 -8.34
N TYR A 319 -9.04 -26.47 -8.26
CA TYR A 319 -10.16 -26.52 -9.20
C TYR A 319 -11.03 -25.25 -9.17
N HIS A 320 -11.31 -24.70 -7.98
CA HIS A 320 -12.12 -23.47 -7.88
C HIS A 320 -11.35 -22.18 -8.21
N LEU A 321 -10.06 -22.13 -7.88
CA LEU A 321 -9.25 -20.91 -7.87
C LEU A 321 -8.22 -20.80 -9.00
N GLN A 322 -7.62 -21.90 -9.47
CA GLN A 322 -6.61 -21.90 -10.53
C GLN A 322 -7.19 -22.37 -11.88
N GLN A 323 -7.73 -23.58 -11.96
CA GLN A 323 -8.25 -24.14 -13.22
C GLN A 323 -9.57 -24.90 -13.02
N ARG A 324 -10.66 -24.34 -13.54
CA ARG A 324 -11.97 -25.01 -13.62
C ARG A 324 -12.27 -25.45 -15.05
N SER A 325 -12.40 -26.75 -15.27
CA SER A 325 -12.74 -27.36 -16.57
C SER A 325 -14.20 -27.11 -16.98
N ASP A 326 -15.14 -27.38 -16.07
CA ASP A 326 -16.56 -27.02 -16.16
C ASP A 326 -17.17 -26.83 -14.76
N GLY A 327 -18.47 -26.58 -14.68
CA GLY A 327 -19.26 -26.82 -13.48
C GLY A 327 -19.20 -25.72 -12.43
N LYS A 328 -19.71 -26.07 -11.24
CA LYS A 328 -19.74 -25.25 -10.02
C LYS A 328 -19.35 -26.03 -8.77
N HIS A 329 -19.05 -27.33 -8.91
CA HIS A 329 -18.82 -28.28 -7.84
C HIS A 329 -17.68 -29.21 -8.22
N PHE A 330 -16.84 -29.58 -7.25
CA PHE A 330 -15.81 -30.61 -7.38
C PHE A 330 -16.34 -31.96 -6.87
N HIS A 331 -15.97 -33.04 -7.56
CA HIS A 331 -16.15 -34.43 -7.14
C HIS A 331 -14.93 -35.23 -7.58
N GLN A 332 -14.51 -36.26 -6.84
CA GLN A 332 -13.32 -37.05 -7.19
C GLN A 332 -13.49 -37.82 -8.51
N ASP A 333 -14.72 -38.25 -8.85
CA ASP A 333 -15.06 -38.87 -10.12
C ASP A 333 -15.29 -37.87 -11.27
N LEU A 334 -14.95 -36.57 -11.09
CA LEU A 334 -15.11 -35.57 -12.14
C LEU A 334 -14.12 -35.85 -13.28
N HIS A 335 -14.64 -36.04 -14.48
CA HIS A 335 -13.91 -36.50 -15.66
C HIS A 335 -13.31 -37.92 -15.50
N PRO A 336 -14.17 -38.95 -15.39
CA PRO A 336 -13.71 -40.34 -15.25
C PRO A 336 -12.85 -40.73 -16.47
N PRO A 337 -11.74 -41.47 -16.27
CA PRO A 337 -10.69 -41.61 -17.27
C PRO A 337 -11.14 -42.28 -18.56
N SER A 338 -12.14 -43.16 -18.50
CA SER A 338 -12.84 -43.66 -19.69
C SER A 338 -14.35 -43.60 -19.48
N LEU A 339 -15.08 -43.29 -20.56
CA LEU A 339 -16.54 -43.23 -20.57
C LEU A 339 -17.09 -44.08 -21.73
N LYS A 340 -18.14 -44.86 -21.46
CA LYS A 340 -18.92 -45.52 -22.50
C LYS A 340 -19.74 -44.48 -23.26
N LEU A 341 -19.61 -44.46 -24.58
CA LEU A 341 -20.30 -43.51 -25.46
C LEU A 341 -21.61 -44.12 -25.99
N ASP A 342 -22.60 -43.28 -26.26
CA ASP A 342 -23.90 -43.72 -26.75
C ASP A 342 -23.82 -44.12 -28.24
N PRO A 343 -23.93 -45.40 -28.61
CA PRO A 343 -23.87 -45.82 -30.01
C PRO A 343 -25.06 -45.30 -30.82
N ALA A 344 -26.19 -45.00 -30.18
CA ALA A 344 -27.41 -44.54 -30.84
C ALA A 344 -27.39 -43.04 -31.17
N ALA A 345 -26.40 -42.28 -30.71
CA ALA A 345 -26.22 -40.86 -30.97
C ALA A 345 -26.01 -40.51 -32.45
N LYS A 346 -26.03 -39.21 -32.79
CA LYS A 346 -25.71 -38.71 -34.13
C LYS A 346 -24.19 -38.58 -34.27
N TRP A 347 -23.57 -39.47 -35.03
CA TRP A 347 -22.14 -39.42 -35.34
C TRP A 347 -21.89 -38.60 -36.62
N VAL A 348 -20.93 -37.67 -36.58
CA VAL A 348 -20.57 -36.81 -37.72
C VAL A 348 -19.07 -36.70 -37.84
N GLU A 349 -18.46 -37.27 -38.89
CA GLU A 349 -17.06 -37.05 -39.19
C GLU A 349 -16.83 -35.67 -39.80
N LYS A 350 -15.82 -34.96 -39.30
CA LYS A 350 -15.37 -33.66 -39.78
C LYS A 350 -13.89 -33.73 -40.16
N ARG A 351 -13.60 -33.47 -41.43
CA ARG A 351 -12.26 -33.57 -42.03
C ARG A 351 -11.66 -32.20 -42.33
N GLU A 352 -12.47 -31.16 -42.25
CA GLU A 352 -12.06 -29.76 -42.39
C GLU A 352 -11.07 -29.39 -41.26
N LEU A 353 -9.90 -28.87 -41.64
CA LEU A 353 -8.86 -28.46 -40.67
C LEU A 353 -9.29 -27.26 -39.82
N ARG A 354 -10.13 -26.38 -40.38
CA ARG A 354 -10.70 -25.22 -39.70
C ARG A 354 -12.17 -25.10 -40.05
N PHE A 355 -13.05 -25.09 -39.05
CA PHE A 355 -14.49 -24.92 -39.28
C PHE A 355 -15.22 -24.36 -38.05
N ARG A 356 -16.39 -23.76 -38.29
CA ARG A 356 -17.38 -23.44 -37.26
C ARG A 356 -18.58 -24.38 -37.41
N TYR A 357 -18.95 -25.08 -36.34
CA TYR A 357 -20.21 -25.81 -36.22
C TYR A 357 -21.14 -25.01 -35.32
N ALA A 358 -22.25 -24.51 -35.85
CA ALA A 358 -23.19 -23.68 -35.09
C ALA A 358 -24.63 -24.09 -35.41
N GLU A 359 -25.41 -24.38 -34.36
CA GLU A 359 -26.80 -24.83 -34.44
C GLU A 359 -27.65 -24.00 -33.47
N LYS A 360 -28.92 -23.77 -33.80
CA LYS A 360 -29.86 -23.07 -32.89
C LYS A 360 -30.34 -23.96 -31.75
N GLU A 361 -30.43 -25.26 -32.00
CA GLU A 361 -30.87 -26.29 -31.08
C GLU A 361 -30.22 -27.62 -31.46
N ILE A 362 -30.08 -28.53 -30.49
CA ILE A 362 -29.53 -29.88 -30.67
C ILE A 362 -30.60 -30.85 -30.16
N THR A 363 -31.38 -31.43 -31.07
CA THR A 363 -32.49 -32.35 -30.73
C THR A 363 -32.03 -33.72 -30.22
N LYS A 364 -30.79 -34.11 -30.54
CA LYS A 364 -30.20 -35.40 -30.15
C LYS A 364 -28.70 -35.26 -29.94
N THR A 365 -28.16 -35.95 -28.93
CA THR A 365 -26.72 -36.00 -28.64
C THR A 365 -25.93 -36.28 -29.92
N THR A 366 -24.97 -35.40 -30.20
CA THR A 366 -24.17 -35.40 -31.43
C THR A 366 -22.69 -35.52 -31.07
N TYR A 367 -22.01 -36.49 -31.67
CA TYR A 367 -20.57 -36.69 -31.55
C TYR A 367 -19.89 -36.23 -32.84
N LEU A 368 -19.11 -35.16 -32.76
CA LEU A 368 -18.24 -34.75 -33.87
C LEU A 368 -16.93 -35.54 -33.78
N LEU A 369 -16.59 -36.29 -34.83
CA LEU A 369 -15.38 -37.09 -34.96
C LEU A 369 -14.33 -36.31 -35.76
N LEU A 370 -13.20 -35.98 -35.13
CA LEU A 370 -12.06 -35.27 -35.74
C LEU A 370 -10.91 -36.28 -35.95
N PRO A 371 -10.53 -36.64 -37.19
CA PRO A 371 -9.46 -37.62 -37.44
C PRO A 371 -8.08 -37.18 -36.94
N THR A 372 -7.37 -38.05 -36.22
CA THR A 372 -5.99 -37.80 -35.76
C THR A 372 -4.96 -37.81 -36.90
N THR A 373 -5.36 -38.24 -38.10
CA THR A 373 -4.57 -38.14 -39.35
C THR A 373 -4.14 -36.71 -39.66
N ASN A 374 -4.88 -35.71 -39.19
CA ASN A 374 -4.53 -34.30 -39.35
C ASN A 374 -3.17 -33.98 -38.67
N PHE A 375 -2.90 -34.56 -37.50
CA PHE A 375 -1.59 -34.47 -36.85
C PHE A 375 -0.52 -35.34 -37.55
N LYS A 376 -0.87 -36.53 -38.03
CA LYS A 376 0.07 -37.41 -38.76
C LYS A 376 0.61 -36.82 -40.07
N SER A 377 0.02 -35.73 -40.57
CA SER A 377 0.55 -34.95 -41.69
C SER A 377 1.87 -34.23 -41.38
N SER A 378 2.26 -34.10 -40.12
CA SER A 378 3.39 -33.28 -39.60
C SER A 378 3.31 -31.76 -39.85
N GLN A 379 2.27 -31.28 -40.55
CA GLN A 379 2.06 -29.84 -40.81
C GLN A 379 1.40 -29.13 -39.62
N PHE A 380 0.60 -29.85 -38.82
CA PHE A 380 -0.12 -29.33 -37.66
C PHE A 380 0.29 -30.11 -36.42
N ASP A 381 0.64 -29.41 -35.36
CA ASP A 381 1.03 -29.97 -34.06
C ASP A 381 0.01 -29.66 -32.96
N LYS A 382 -0.92 -28.72 -33.19
CA LYS A 382 -1.92 -28.30 -32.19
C LYS A 382 -3.33 -28.18 -32.75
N LEU A 383 -4.29 -28.44 -31.86
CA LEU A 383 -5.71 -28.33 -32.09
C LEU A 383 -6.33 -27.45 -31.00
N THR A 384 -6.92 -26.33 -31.40
CA THR A 384 -7.78 -25.53 -30.54
C THR A 384 -9.23 -25.90 -30.79
N ILE A 385 -9.98 -26.17 -29.73
CA ILE A 385 -11.43 -26.30 -29.76
C ILE A 385 -12.01 -25.28 -28.78
N ASP A 386 -12.83 -24.39 -29.30
CA ASP A 386 -13.49 -23.32 -28.54
C ASP A 386 -15.01 -23.48 -28.66
N ALA A 387 -15.70 -23.48 -27.52
CA ALA A 387 -17.11 -23.88 -27.40
C ALA A 387 -17.95 -22.85 -26.64
N GLU A 388 -18.98 -22.33 -27.30
CA GLU A 388 -19.97 -21.42 -26.74
C GLU A 388 -21.26 -22.20 -26.39
N ASN A 389 -21.79 -21.98 -25.18
CA ASN A 389 -22.97 -22.61 -24.57
C ASN A 389 -22.96 -24.14 -24.39
N LEU A 390 -21.83 -24.82 -24.63
CA LEU A 390 -21.74 -26.29 -24.50
C LEU A 390 -21.98 -26.79 -23.07
N LYS A 391 -23.13 -27.43 -22.83
CA LYS A 391 -23.58 -27.93 -21.51
C LYS A 391 -22.90 -29.21 -21.02
N SER A 392 -22.26 -29.98 -21.90
CA SER A 392 -21.57 -31.24 -21.54
C SER A 392 -20.42 -30.98 -20.56
N THR A 393 -20.40 -31.67 -19.41
CA THR A 393 -19.23 -31.75 -18.50
C THR A 393 -18.10 -32.50 -19.15
N ASP A 394 -18.41 -33.70 -19.63
CA ASP A 394 -17.50 -34.62 -20.28
C ASP A 394 -17.76 -34.48 -21.78
N TRP A 395 -16.89 -33.74 -22.43
CA TRP A 395 -17.13 -33.15 -23.75
C TRP A 395 -16.04 -33.43 -24.78
N ILE A 396 -14.83 -33.81 -24.35
CA ILE A 396 -13.73 -34.25 -25.24
C ILE A 396 -13.28 -35.66 -24.87
N PHE A 397 -13.17 -36.52 -25.87
CA PHE A 397 -12.64 -37.88 -25.72
C PHE A 397 -11.66 -38.28 -26.83
N LEU A 398 -10.73 -39.19 -26.54
CA LEU A 398 -9.93 -39.91 -27.54
C LEU A 398 -10.56 -41.28 -27.82
N CYS A 399 -10.53 -41.75 -29.06
CA CYS A 399 -11.10 -43.05 -29.44
C CYS A 399 -10.35 -43.72 -30.62
N GLN A 400 -10.28 -45.05 -30.56
CA GLN A 400 -10.09 -45.91 -31.73
C GLN A 400 -11.46 -46.21 -32.34
N ALA A 401 -11.85 -45.49 -33.39
CA ALA A 401 -13.20 -45.59 -33.96
C ALA A 401 -13.43 -46.92 -34.70
N ASN A 402 -14.62 -47.49 -34.47
CA ASN A 402 -15.17 -48.62 -35.22
C ASN A 402 -15.92 -48.08 -36.45
N GLU A 403 -16.12 -48.94 -37.46
CA GLU A 403 -16.86 -48.61 -38.68
C GLU A 403 -18.06 -49.55 -38.87
N ASN A 404 -19.18 -49.01 -39.36
CA ASN A 404 -20.38 -49.78 -39.71
C ASN A 404 -21.04 -49.19 -40.97
N ARG A 405 -22.16 -49.79 -41.43
CA ARG A 405 -22.86 -49.38 -42.67
C ARG A 405 -23.36 -47.92 -42.67
N ASN A 406 -23.47 -47.30 -41.50
CA ASN A 406 -23.93 -45.93 -41.31
C ASN A 406 -22.76 -44.95 -41.02
N GLY A 407 -21.51 -45.41 -41.07
CA GLY A 407 -20.29 -44.62 -40.85
C GLY A 407 -19.48 -45.05 -39.63
N LYS A 408 -18.56 -44.17 -39.21
CA LYS A 408 -17.70 -44.38 -38.04
C LYS A 408 -18.40 -44.02 -36.74
N TYR A 409 -18.09 -44.75 -35.67
CA TYR A 409 -18.66 -44.59 -34.33
C TYR A 409 -17.69 -45.09 -33.25
N CYS A 410 -17.97 -44.77 -31.99
CA CYS A 410 -17.15 -45.20 -30.85
C CYS A 410 -18.01 -45.78 -29.72
N LEU A 411 -17.51 -46.85 -29.09
CA LEU A 411 -18.17 -47.49 -27.94
C LEU A 411 -17.63 -46.96 -26.59
N PHE A 412 -16.35 -46.60 -26.56
CA PHE A 412 -15.67 -46.04 -25.40
C PHE A 412 -14.78 -44.88 -25.86
N GLY A 413 -14.47 -43.96 -24.95
CA GLY A 413 -13.45 -42.94 -25.18
C GLY A 413 -12.70 -42.59 -23.90
N GLU A 414 -11.41 -42.29 -24.02
CA GLU A 414 -10.58 -41.76 -22.93
C GLU A 414 -10.86 -40.26 -22.76
N ASN A 415 -11.07 -39.79 -21.53
CA ASN A 415 -11.66 -38.46 -21.27
C ASN A 415 -10.58 -37.37 -21.07
N LEU A 416 -10.50 -36.42 -22.00
CA LEU A 416 -9.59 -35.28 -21.92
C LEU A 416 -10.24 -34.01 -21.33
N SER A 417 -11.52 -34.06 -20.95
CA SER A 417 -12.30 -32.88 -20.55
C SER A 417 -11.69 -32.10 -19.38
N LYS A 418 -10.93 -32.78 -18.50
CA LYS A 418 -10.15 -32.18 -17.41
C LYS A 418 -9.06 -31.19 -17.86
N ASN A 419 -8.52 -31.36 -19.07
CA ASN A 419 -7.51 -30.48 -19.65
C ASN A 419 -8.14 -29.20 -20.25
N GLY A 420 -9.47 -29.16 -20.41
CA GLY A 420 -10.19 -27.96 -20.78
C GLY A 420 -10.25 -26.92 -19.65
N TYR A 421 -10.65 -25.71 -20.00
CA TYR A 421 -10.89 -24.62 -19.05
C TYR A 421 -12.06 -23.73 -19.48
N ILE A 422 -12.79 -23.19 -18.51
CA ILE A 422 -13.78 -22.13 -18.77
C ILE A 422 -13.08 -20.82 -19.11
N MET A 423 -13.65 -20.06 -20.03
CA MET A 423 -13.12 -18.77 -20.52
C MET A 423 -14.01 -17.59 -20.10
N PRO A 424 -13.41 -16.40 -19.87
CA PRO A 424 -14.17 -15.16 -19.63
C PRO A 424 -15.01 -14.80 -20.87
N THR A 425 -16.15 -14.17 -20.63
CA THR A 425 -17.16 -13.93 -21.68
C THR A 425 -17.95 -12.65 -21.42
N LEU A 426 -18.46 -12.07 -22.50
CA LEU A 426 -19.38 -10.93 -22.50
C LEU A 426 -20.86 -11.34 -22.71
N THR A 427 -21.14 -12.57 -23.14
CA THR A 427 -22.46 -12.96 -23.67
C THR A 427 -22.87 -14.40 -23.33
N GLN A 428 -22.08 -15.39 -23.76
CA GLN A 428 -22.42 -16.82 -23.70
C GLN A 428 -21.35 -17.62 -22.94
N LYS A 429 -21.73 -18.71 -22.26
CA LYS A 429 -20.75 -19.52 -21.50
C LYS A 429 -19.70 -20.07 -22.46
N ARG A 430 -18.41 -19.80 -22.23
CA ARG A 430 -17.33 -20.24 -23.12
C ARG A 430 -16.41 -21.25 -22.41
N LYS A 431 -16.07 -22.32 -23.12
CA LYS A 431 -15.07 -23.34 -22.74
C LYS A 431 -14.05 -23.42 -23.86
N GLN A 432 -12.80 -23.71 -23.52
CA GLN A 432 -11.75 -23.92 -24.50
C GLN A 432 -10.87 -25.08 -24.07
N ILE A 433 -10.29 -25.77 -25.04
CA ILE A 433 -9.20 -26.73 -24.85
C ILE A 433 -8.17 -26.52 -25.95
N LEU A 434 -6.90 -26.66 -25.58
CA LEU A 434 -5.78 -26.77 -26.49
C LEU A 434 -5.20 -28.17 -26.33
N ILE A 435 -5.04 -28.91 -27.43
CA ILE A 435 -4.54 -30.29 -27.43
C ILE A 435 -3.34 -30.34 -28.38
N SER A 436 -2.19 -30.81 -27.89
CA SER A 436 -0.98 -30.97 -28.72
C SER A 436 -0.87 -32.40 -29.25
N ALA A 437 -0.25 -32.56 -30.41
CA ALA A 437 0.00 -33.87 -31.02
C ALA A 437 0.89 -34.77 -30.15
N SER A 438 1.76 -34.18 -29.31
CA SER A 438 2.58 -34.86 -28.30
C SER A 438 1.76 -35.52 -27.18
N ASP A 439 0.54 -35.02 -26.94
CA ASP A 439 -0.26 -35.34 -25.76
C ASP A 439 -1.19 -36.55 -26.02
N ILE A 440 -1.11 -37.13 -27.22
CA ILE A 440 -1.94 -38.23 -27.72
C ILE A 440 -1.04 -39.34 -28.25
N ASN A 441 -1.32 -40.60 -27.88
CA ASN A 441 -0.78 -41.74 -28.61
C ASN A 441 -1.49 -41.86 -29.97
N LEU A 442 -0.94 -41.17 -30.98
CA LEU A 442 -1.51 -41.10 -32.34
C LEU A 442 -1.53 -42.46 -33.06
N ASP A 443 -0.75 -43.45 -32.62
CA ASP A 443 -0.75 -44.80 -33.21
C ASP A 443 -1.86 -45.70 -32.65
N PHE A 444 -2.37 -45.39 -31.45
CA PHE A 444 -3.54 -46.06 -30.87
C PHE A 444 -4.85 -45.34 -31.20
N PHE A 445 -4.89 -44.00 -31.05
CA PHE A 445 -6.12 -43.22 -31.20
C PHE A 445 -6.31 -42.68 -32.62
N THR A 446 -7.47 -42.98 -33.23
CA THR A 446 -7.78 -42.61 -34.61
C THR A 446 -8.64 -41.36 -34.74
N HIS A 447 -9.43 -41.01 -33.72
CA HIS A 447 -10.29 -39.82 -33.71
C HIS A 447 -10.35 -39.17 -32.33
N ILE A 448 -10.46 -37.83 -32.32
CA ILE A 448 -10.88 -37.02 -31.17
C ILE A 448 -12.38 -36.78 -31.30
N ILE A 449 -13.13 -36.84 -30.20
CA ILE A 449 -14.58 -36.74 -30.17
C ILE A 449 -14.99 -35.49 -29.40
N VAL A 450 -15.87 -34.68 -29.99
CA VAL A 450 -16.57 -33.59 -29.29
C VAL A 450 -18.02 -34.02 -29.03
N LYS A 451 -18.41 -34.16 -27.75
CA LYS A 451 -19.78 -34.55 -27.34
C LYS A 451 -20.65 -33.32 -27.11
N ILE A 452 -21.56 -33.08 -28.04
CA ILE A 452 -22.60 -32.05 -27.95
C ILE A 452 -23.89 -32.72 -27.47
N SER A 453 -24.21 -32.56 -26.19
CA SER A 453 -25.45 -33.08 -25.58
C SER A 453 -26.67 -32.30 -26.08
N ALA A 454 -27.85 -32.92 -26.07
CA ALA A 454 -29.10 -32.27 -26.51
C ALA A 454 -29.42 -30.99 -25.70
N THR A 455 -29.88 -29.94 -26.39
CA THR A 455 -30.12 -28.62 -25.78
C THR A 455 -30.93 -27.70 -26.70
N ASN A 456 -31.81 -26.89 -26.10
CA ASN A 456 -32.61 -25.86 -26.80
C ASN A 456 -31.88 -24.50 -26.84
N ASP A 457 -30.75 -24.36 -26.14
CA ASP A 457 -29.87 -23.18 -26.25
C ASP A 457 -28.98 -23.30 -27.50
N PRO A 458 -28.72 -22.20 -28.23
CA PRO A 458 -27.82 -22.20 -29.39
C PRO A 458 -26.39 -22.53 -28.97
N VAL A 459 -25.77 -23.46 -29.69
CA VAL A 459 -24.39 -23.94 -29.47
C VAL A 459 -23.53 -23.55 -30.67
N SER A 460 -22.33 -23.04 -30.40
CA SER A 460 -21.32 -22.70 -31.41
C SER A 460 -19.99 -23.34 -31.00
N LEU A 461 -19.33 -24.02 -31.93
CA LEU A 461 -18.04 -24.66 -31.78
C LEU A 461 -17.12 -24.18 -32.88
N SER A 462 -15.93 -23.71 -32.54
CA SER A 462 -14.87 -23.36 -33.50
C SER A 462 -13.69 -24.31 -33.31
N VAL A 463 -13.24 -24.91 -34.41
CA VAL A 463 -12.18 -25.93 -34.43
C VAL A 463 -11.07 -25.46 -35.36
N ASP A 464 -9.82 -25.46 -34.89
CA ASP A 464 -8.65 -24.95 -35.61
C ASP A 464 -7.41 -25.84 -35.39
N PHE A 465 -7.14 -26.72 -36.37
CA PHE A 465 -5.84 -27.38 -36.52
C PHE A 465 -4.82 -26.39 -37.09
N HIS A 466 -3.72 -26.20 -36.37
CA HIS A 466 -2.72 -25.18 -36.67
C HIS A 466 -1.29 -25.64 -36.33
N ASN A 467 -0.30 -24.96 -36.92
CA ASN A 467 1.09 -25.09 -36.53
C ASN A 467 1.42 -24.07 -35.43
N SER A 468 2.09 -24.49 -34.35
CA SER A 468 2.41 -23.59 -33.25
C SER A 468 3.34 -22.45 -33.66
N ASN A 469 4.23 -22.67 -34.63
CA ASN A 469 5.19 -21.66 -35.09
C ASN A 469 4.48 -20.55 -35.86
N GLU A 470 3.48 -20.89 -36.68
CA GLU A 470 2.64 -19.93 -37.43
C GLU A 470 1.66 -19.15 -36.53
N ARG A 471 1.43 -19.63 -35.30
CA ARG A 471 0.57 -18.97 -34.30
C ARG A 471 1.34 -18.30 -33.17
N THR A 472 2.66 -18.43 -33.08
CA THR A 472 3.47 -17.87 -31.98
C THR A 472 4.30 -16.68 -32.46
N LEU A 473 3.79 -15.48 -32.20
CA LEU A 473 4.48 -14.22 -32.47
C LEU A 473 5.44 -13.91 -31.30
N THR A 474 6.74 -14.07 -31.49
CA THR A 474 7.73 -13.71 -30.46
C THR A 474 8.19 -12.27 -30.65
N THR A 475 8.07 -11.43 -29.62
CA THR A 475 8.34 -10.00 -29.73
C THR A 475 8.78 -9.39 -28.39
N PRO A 476 9.91 -8.68 -28.30
CA PRO A 476 10.19 -7.91 -27.09
C PRO A 476 9.20 -6.75 -26.88
N LEU A 477 8.95 -6.37 -25.62
CA LEU A 477 8.35 -5.09 -25.28
C LEU A 477 9.23 -3.95 -25.86
N PRO A 478 8.66 -2.93 -26.54
CA PRO A 478 9.43 -1.80 -27.04
C PRO A 478 10.17 -1.04 -25.93
N SER A 479 11.29 -0.40 -26.27
CA SER A 479 11.98 0.51 -25.34
C SER A 479 11.12 1.74 -25.05
N LEU A 480 11.37 2.43 -23.93
CA LEU A 480 10.65 3.66 -23.53
C LEU A 480 10.81 4.84 -24.52
N VAL A 481 11.73 4.74 -25.48
CA VAL A 481 12.01 5.76 -26.50
C VAL A 481 11.50 5.34 -27.89
N SER A 482 11.04 4.08 -28.05
CA SER A 482 10.52 3.56 -29.31
C SER A 482 9.02 3.74 -29.40
N PHE A 483 8.54 4.26 -30.53
CA PHE A 483 7.13 4.20 -30.89
C PHE A 483 6.64 2.74 -31.00
N GLY A 484 5.34 2.53 -30.77
CA GLY A 484 4.70 1.21 -30.85
C GLY A 484 4.79 0.58 -32.24
N ARG A 485 4.71 -0.76 -32.30
CA ARG A 485 4.88 -1.54 -33.54
C ARG A 485 3.75 -2.52 -33.79
N THR A 486 3.39 -2.69 -35.06
CA THR A 486 2.51 -3.76 -35.53
C THR A 486 3.27 -5.08 -35.61
N LEU A 487 2.70 -6.15 -35.06
CA LEU A 487 3.25 -7.50 -35.07
C LEU A 487 2.74 -8.32 -36.26
N ILE A 488 1.44 -8.19 -36.54
CA ILE A 488 0.76 -8.78 -37.69
C ILE A 488 -0.33 -7.82 -38.15
N THR A 489 -0.40 -7.57 -39.46
CA THR A 489 -1.37 -6.64 -40.06
C THR A 489 -2.77 -7.25 -40.16
N ALA A 490 -2.86 -8.53 -40.50
CA ALA A 490 -4.07 -9.32 -40.47
C ALA A 490 -3.76 -10.78 -40.09
N THR A 491 -4.44 -11.32 -39.09
CA THR A 491 -4.43 -12.75 -38.76
C THR A 491 -5.00 -13.60 -39.90
N GLU A 492 -4.63 -14.88 -39.94
CA GLU A 492 -5.16 -15.83 -40.93
C GLU A 492 -6.70 -15.99 -40.87
N PRO A 493 -7.37 -16.20 -42.01
CA PRO A 493 -8.78 -16.56 -42.04
C PRO A 493 -9.08 -17.84 -41.25
N GLY A 494 -10.15 -17.81 -40.44
CA GLY A 494 -10.59 -18.96 -39.66
C GLY A 494 -9.73 -19.31 -38.45
N ALA A 495 -8.68 -18.54 -38.14
CA ALA A 495 -7.84 -18.79 -36.98
C ALA A 495 -8.58 -18.49 -35.66
N VAL A 496 -8.55 -19.43 -34.72
CA VAL A 496 -9.25 -19.33 -33.42
C VAL A 496 -8.34 -18.79 -32.32
N THR A 497 -7.03 -19.03 -32.39
CA THR A 497 -6.07 -18.53 -31.40
C THR A 497 -4.74 -18.09 -32.00
N TYR A 498 -4.05 -17.18 -31.31
CA TYR A 498 -2.64 -16.81 -31.51
C TYR A 498 -1.98 -16.65 -30.14
N SER A 499 -0.67 -16.81 -30.05
CA SER A 499 0.15 -16.54 -28.86
C SER A 499 1.16 -15.43 -29.17
N VAL A 500 1.25 -14.42 -28.31
CA VAL A 500 2.28 -13.37 -28.36
C VAL A 500 3.23 -13.58 -27.19
N GLN A 501 4.46 -14.02 -27.46
CA GLN A 501 5.49 -14.26 -26.45
C GLN A 501 6.32 -12.98 -26.26
N ILE A 502 6.54 -12.57 -25.01
CA ILE A 502 7.23 -11.33 -24.65
C ILE A 502 8.41 -11.63 -23.71
N PRO A 503 9.57 -12.10 -24.22
CA PRO A 503 10.62 -12.66 -23.37
C PRO A 503 11.32 -11.66 -22.44
N ASN A 504 11.37 -10.37 -22.82
CA ASN A 504 12.00 -9.30 -22.03
C ASN A 504 11.02 -8.53 -21.14
N LEU A 505 9.79 -9.01 -20.95
CA LEU A 505 8.88 -8.53 -19.90
C LEU A 505 9.18 -9.35 -18.64
N GLU A 506 10.09 -8.83 -17.81
CA GLU A 506 10.71 -9.55 -16.69
C GLU A 506 10.65 -8.78 -15.35
N ASN A 507 10.28 -7.49 -15.34
CA ASN A 507 10.25 -6.65 -14.13
C ASN A 507 8.91 -5.90 -13.93
N GLU A 508 8.45 -5.79 -12.69
CA GLU A 508 7.21 -5.08 -12.28
C GLU A 508 7.11 -3.60 -12.71
N VAL A 509 8.24 -2.91 -12.96
CA VAL A 509 8.20 -1.52 -13.47
C VAL A 509 7.80 -1.43 -14.94
N GLN A 510 7.95 -2.51 -15.72
CA GLN A 510 7.71 -2.49 -17.15
C GLN A 510 6.20 -2.42 -17.43
N ALA A 511 5.82 -1.40 -18.19
CA ALA A 511 4.44 -1.11 -18.53
C ALA A 511 4.28 -0.88 -20.04
N GLY A 512 3.22 -1.42 -20.61
CA GLY A 512 2.86 -1.26 -22.03
C GLY A 512 1.46 -1.74 -22.34
N TYR A 513 1.10 -1.75 -23.61
CA TYR A 513 -0.22 -2.17 -24.08
C TYR A 513 -0.14 -3.07 -25.30
N LEU A 514 -0.97 -4.12 -25.33
CA LEU A 514 -1.24 -4.90 -26.52
C LEU A 514 -2.62 -4.52 -27.08
N HIS A 515 -2.64 -4.00 -28.31
CA HIS A 515 -3.84 -3.63 -29.04
C HIS A 515 -4.23 -4.73 -30.01
N LEU A 516 -5.52 -5.04 -30.06
CA LEU A 516 -6.12 -5.99 -31.00
C LEU A 516 -7.29 -5.32 -31.73
N LYS A 517 -7.15 -5.07 -33.03
CA LYS A 517 -8.13 -4.29 -33.83
C LYS A 517 -8.66 -5.15 -34.98
N SER A 518 -9.98 -5.21 -35.14
CA SER A 518 -10.65 -5.93 -36.24
C SER A 518 -10.45 -5.19 -37.56
N VAL A 519 -9.93 -5.86 -38.61
CA VAL A 519 -9.67 -5.25 -39.93
C VAL A 519 -10.72 -5.65 -40.95
N LYS A 520 -11.04 -6.94 -41.00
CA LYS A 520 -12.06 -7.53 -41.87
C LYS A 520 -12.92 -8.41 -41.00
N CYS A 521 -14.24 -8.27 -41.04
CA CYS A 521 -15.13 -9.25 -40.45
C CYS A 521 -16.48 -9.28 -41.15
N ASN A 522 -16.97 -10.48 -41.43
CA ASN A 522 -18.27 -10.68 -42.11
C ASN A 522 -19.46 -10.48 -41.15
N LYS A 523 -19.19 -10.31 -39.85
CA LYS A 523 -20.15 -10.38 -38.75
C LYS A 523 -20.06 -9.11 -37.90
N GLN A 524 -21.13 -8.32 -37.87
CA GLN A 524 -21.14 -7.06 -37.10
C GLN A 524 -20.95 -7.27 -35.61
N ARG A 525 -21.48 -8.36 -35.02
CA ARG A 525 -21.33 -8.68 -33.59
C ARG A 525 -20.26 -9.75 -33.41
N HIS A 526 -19.02 -9.31 -33.22
CA HIS A 526 -17.87 -10.16 -32.89
C HIS A 526 -17.16 -9.66 -31.63
N TYR A 527 -16.41 -10.55 -30.97
CA TYR A 527 -15.58 -10.23 -29.82
C TYR A 527 -14.37 -11.17 -29.76
N ALA A 528 -13.23 -10.64 -29.32
CA ALA A 528 -12.00 -11.38 -29.09
C ALA A 528 -11.50 -11.13 -27.65
N ILE A 529 -10.86 -12.14 -27.08
CA ILE A 529 -10.34 -12.14 -25.71
C ILE A 529 -8.81 -12.06 -25.79
N LEU A 530 -8.23 -11.15 -25.02
CA LEU A 530 -6.79 -11.05 -24.81
C LEU A 530 -6.53 -11.52 -23.37
N GLN A 531 -5.72 -12.57 -23.19
CA GLN A 531 -5.37 -13.12 -21.89
C GLN A 531 -3.85 -13.10 -21.69
N MET A 532 -3.34 -12.31 -20.76
CA MET A 532 -1.96 -12.48 -20.29
C MET A 532 -1.88 -13.76 -19.43
N LYS A 533 -0.77 -14.49 -19.53
CA LYS A 533 -0.37 -15.59 -18.65
C LYS A 533 1.10 -15.41 -18.29
N VAL A 534 1.42 -15.47 -16.99
CA VAL A 534 2.78 -15.34 -16.45
C VAL A 534 3.14 -16.65 -15.74
N PRO A 535 4.02 -17.50 -16.30
CA PRO A 535 4.20 -18.85 -15.79
C PRO A 535 4.79 -18.93 -14.37
N TRP A 536 5.76 -18.08 -14.04
CA TRP A 536 6.51 -18.11 -12.77
C TRP A 536 5.70 -17.69 -11.53
N SER A 537 4.56 -17.02 -11.73
CA SER A 537 3.70 -16.47 -10.68
C SER A 537 2.23 -16.84 -10.85
N GLN A 538 1.90 -17.69 -11.83
CA GLN A 538 0.53 -18.11 -12.18
C GLN A 538 -0.44 -16.94 -12.46
N GLU A 539 0.08 -15.74 -12.74
CA GLU A 539 -0.76 -14.56 -12.99
C GLU A 539 -1.49 -14.72 -14.32
N SER A 540 -2.74 -14.30 -14.35
CA SER A 540 -3.48 -14.08 -15.57
C SER A 540 -4.38 -12.86 -15.45
N THR A 541 -4.37 -12.02 -16.50
CA THR A 541 -5.21 -10.82 -16.66
C THR A 541 -5.92 -10.87 -18.01
N HIS A 542 -7.09 -10.25 -18.11
CA HIS A 542 -7.96 -10.36 -19.27
C HIS A 542 -8.44 -8.99 -19.76
N SER A 543 -8.47 -8.83 -21.08
CA SER A 543 -9.10 -7.71 -21.76
C SER A 543 -9.95 -8.21 -22.93
N PHE A 544 -10.88 -7.38 -23.40
CA PHE A 544 -11.81 -7.73 -24.47
C PHE A 544 -11.74 -6.67 -25.58
N SER A 545 -11.57 -7.13 -26.82
CA SER A 545 -11.76 -6.29 -28.01
C SER A 545 -13.05 -6.67 -28.71
N SER A 546 -13.85 -5.67 -29.05
CA SER A 546 -15.17 -5.84 -29.68
C SER A 546 -15.42 -4.73 -30.69
N TYR A 547 -16.38 -4.94 -31.58
CA TYR A 547 -16.79 -3.96 -32.60
C TYR A 547 -17.26 -2.60 -32.02
N LYS A 548 -17.62 -2.53 -30.73
CA LYS A 548 -18.05 -1.30 -30.03
C LYS A 548 -17.00 -0.69 -29.10
N LYS A 549 -16.22 -1.50 -28.40
CA LYS A 549 -15.18 -1.07 -27.45
C LYS A 549 -13.95 -1.95 -27.67
N GLN A 550 -12.88 -1.35 -28.17
CA GLN A 550 -11.56 -1.97 -28.30
C GLN A 550 -10.75 -1.56 -27.07
N VAL A 551 -10.68 -2.43 -26.06
CA VAL A 551 -9.86 -2.17 -24.87
C VAL A 551 -8.51 -2.88 -25.09
N PRO A 552 -7.36 -2.18 -25.03
CA PRO A 552 -6.07 -2.86 -25.06
C PRO A 552 -5.91 -3.75 -23.83
N LEU A 553 -5.02 -4.74 -23.90
CA LEU A 553 -4.54 -5.46 -22.71
C LEU A 553 -3.37 -4.68 -22.12
N PHE A 554 -3.48 -4.29 -20.85
CA PHE A 554 -2.37 -3.68 -20.11
C PHE A 554 -1.33 -4.76 -19.78
N LEU A 555 -0.09 -4.52 -20.23
CA LEU A 555 1.06 -5.39 -20.03
C LEU A 555 1.86 -4.86 -18.85
N LYS A 556 1.59 -5.41 -17.66
CA LYS A 556 2.33 -5.17 -16.42
C LYS A 556 2.30 -6.44 -15.58
N LEU A 557 3.47 -6.85 -15.09
CA LEU A 557 3.62 -7.99 -14.17
C LEU A 557 3.22 -7.61 -12.75
N TYR A 558 2.66 -8.56 -12.00
CA TYR A 558 2.55 -8.43 -10.54
C TYR A 558 3.82 -8.87 -9.82
N ARG A 559 4.57 -9.82 -10.37
CA ARG A 559 5.85 -10.28 -9.82
C ARG A 559 6.93 -10.32 -10.89
N SER A 560 8.08 -9.73 -10.58
CA SER A 560 9.29 -9.82 -11.40
C SER A 560 9.75 -11.28 -11.55
N LYS A 561 10.33 -11.59 -12.70
CA LYS A 561 10.72 -12.95 -13.10
C LYS A 561 11.88 -13.48 -12.25
N PRO A 562 11.80 -14.71 -11.69
CA PRO A 562 12.91 -15.32 -10.94
C PRO A 562 14.17 -15.51 -11.80
N SER A 563 15.34 -15.27 -11.20
CA SER A 563 16.63 -15.51 -11.85
C SER A 563 16.82 -17.00 -12.16
N GLY A 564 17.09 -17.31 -13.43
CA GLY A 564 17.23 -18.69 -13.91
C GLY A 564 15.97 -19.31 -14.51
N ASP A 565 14.81 -18.63 -14.44
CA ASP A 565 13.60 -19.09 -15.11
C ASP A 565 13.71 -18.92 -16.65
N ALA A 566 13.47 -19.99 -17.40
CA ALA A 566 13.55 -20.00 -18.86
C ALA A 566 12.24 -19.59 -19.56
N SER A 567 11.14 -19.43 -18.81
CA SER A 567 9.83 -19.08 -19.36
C SER A 567 9.70 -17.59 -19.69
N ALA A 568 8.63 -17.27 -20.43
CA ALA A 568 8.32 -15.92 -20.89
C ALA A 568 6.86 -15.55 -20.55
N ALA A 569 6.60 -14.27 -20.33
CA ALA A 569 5.24 -13.75 -20.26
C ALA A 569 4.59 -13.86 -21.64
N ALA A 570 3.36 -14.38 -21.68
CA ALA A 570 2.66 -14.67 -22.94
C ALA A 570 1.25 -14.06 -22.95
N VAL A 571 0.83 -13.50 -24.09
CA VAL A 571 -0.57 -13.13 -24.32
C VAL A 571 -1.20 -14.16 -25.25
N SER A 572 -2.16 -14.92 -24.74
CA SER A 572 -3.05 -15.74 -25.55
C SER A 572 -4.18 -14.88 -26.10
N LEU A 573 -4.33 -14.88 -27.42
CA LEU A 573 -5.42 -14.25 -28.14
C LEU A 573 -6.43 -15.35 -28.50
N THR A 574 -7.70 -15.16 -28.15
CA THR A 574 -8.82 -15.99 -28.64
C THR A 574 -9.71 -15.12 -29.52
N LEU A 575 -9.88 -15.51 -30.77
CA LEU A 575 -10.48 -14.70 -31.84
C LEU A 575 -11.90 -15.18 -32.18
N ASP A 576 -12.64 -14.37 -32.95
CA ASP A 576 -13.84 -14.82 -33.66
C ASP A 576 -13.41 -15.21 -35.09
N PRO A 577 -13.50 -16.49 -35.51
CA PRO A 577 -12.91 -16.95 -36.79
C PRO A 577 -13.57 -16.34 -38.04
N ASP A 578 -14.73 -15.69 -37.89
CA ASP A 578 -15.40 -14.89 -38.93
C ASP A 578 -14.70 -13.54 -39.21
N CYS A 579 -13.65 -13.22 -38.45
CA CYS A 579 -12.90 -11.96 -38.50
C CYS A 579 -11.37 -12.17 -38.64
N ALA A 580 -10.68 -11.16 -39.18
CA ALA A 580 -9.22 -11.03 -39.17
C ALA A 580 -8.80 -9.73 -38.45
N TYR A 581 -7.70 -9.80 -37.69
CA TYR A 581 -7.28 -8.76 -36.74
C TYR A 581 -5.84 -8.27 -36.97
N THR A 582 -5.58 -6.99 -36.71
CA THR A 582 -4.24 -6.43 -36.49
C THR A 582 -3.86 -6.60 -35.02
N VAL A 583 -2.62 -6.99 -34.76
CA VAL A 583 -2.02 -6.98 -33.40
C VAL A 583 -0.87 -5.97 -33.37
N SER A 584 -0.85 -5.07 -32.40
CA SER A 584 0.26 -4.12 -32.19
C SER A 584 0.61 -3.96 -30.71
N ILE A 585 1.88 -3.71 -30.41
CA ILE A 585 2.43 -3.56 -29.06
C ILE A 585 3.13 -2.20 -28.89
N GLU A 586 2.94 -1.57 -27.73
CA GLU A 586 3.58 -0.30 -27.35
C GLU A 586 4.03 -0.32 -25.88
N SER A 587 5.02 0.50 -25.55
CA SER A 587 5.48 0.78 -24.18
C SER A 587 4.82 2.07 -23.66
N SER A 588 4.63 2.19 -22.35
CA SER A 588 4.07 3.40 -21.73
C SER A 588 5.03 4.01 -20.73
N VAL A 589 5.58 5.19 -21.07
CA VAL A 589 6.50 5.93 -20.20
C VAL A 589 5.82 6.41 -18.92
N ILE A 590 4.56 6.86 -19.02
CA ILE A 590 3.84 7.39 -17.86
C ILE A 590 3.42 6.26 -16.91
N ASP A 591 3.02 5.09 -17.44
CA ASP A 591 2.69 3.93 -16.60
C ASP A 591 3.95 3.24 -16.04
N PHE A 592 5.10 3.35 -16.72
CA PHE A 592 6.41 3.01 -16.17
C PHE A 592 6.77 3.92 -14.99
N LEU A 593 6.67 5.25 -15.14
CA LEU A 593 6.92 6.21 -14.05
C LEU A 593 5.94 6.01 -12.88
N ALA A 594 4.68 5.71 -13.16
CA ALA A 594 3.68 5.34 -12.15
C ALA A 594 4.06 4.07 -11.39
N SER A 595 4.59 3.06 -12.09
CA SER A 595 5.03 1.79 -11.49
C SER A 595 6.33 1.94 -10.70
N VAL A 596 7.28 2.75 -11.17
CA VAL A 596 8.49 3.14 -10.42
C VAL A 596 8.09 3.84 -9.12
N GLY A 597 7.21 4.84 -9.18
CA GLY A 597 6.64 5.50 -7.99
C GLY A 597 5.98 4.52 -7.04
N GLN A 598 5.00 3.74 -7.51
CA GLN A 598 4.27 2.75 -6.72
C GLN A 598 5.18 1.76 -5.97
N ILE A 599 6.29 1.35 -6.58
CA ILE A 599 7.16 0.28 -6.03
C ILE A 599 8.27 0.86 -5.14
N TYR A 600 8.88 1.97 -5.52
CA TYR A 600 10.11 2.47 -4.90
C TYR A 600 9.97 3.79 -4.13
N SER A 601 8.78 4.41 -4.05
CA SER A 601 8.56 5.56 -3.15
C SER A 601 8.96 5.34 -1.67
N PRO A 602 8.93 4.13 -1.08
CA PRO A 602 9.51 3.90 0.25
C PRO A 602 10.99 4.28 0.37
N LEU A 603 11.78 4.19 -0.71
CA LEU A 603 13.18 4.58 -0.74
C LEU A 603 13.40 6.08 -0.54
N LEU A 604 12.36 6.90 -0.70
CA LEU A 604 12.41 8.34 -0.50
C LEU A 604 12.72 8.70 0.96
N ILE A 605 12.20 7.92 1.92
CA ILE A 605 12.28 8.24 3.36
C ILE A 605 13.74 8.16 3.86
N PRO A 606 14.52 7.08 3.64
CA PRO A 606 15.95 7.06 3.95
C PRO A 606 16.77 8.10 3.18
N ASN A 607 16.42 8.37 1.92
CA ASN A 607 17.13 9.39 1.12
C ASN A 607 16.95 10.79 1.70
N ILE A 608 15.72 11.17 2.11
CA ILE A 608 15.44 12.46 2.75
C ILE A 608 16.23 12.61 4.06
N VAL A 609 16.17 11.60 4.95
CA VAL A 609 16.91 11.64 6.22
C VAL A 609 18.43 11.71 5.98
N GLY A 610 18.96 10.91 5.06
CA GLY A 610 20.38 10.95 4.72
C GLY A 610 20.82 12.28 4.10
N ILE A 611 19.99 12.93 3.27
CA ILE A 611 20.29 14.27 2.70
C ILE A 611 20.29 15.35 3.80
N LEU A 612 19.39 15.28 4.77
CA LEU A 612 19.42 16.16 5.94
C LEU A 612 20.69 15.94 6.78
N LEU A 613 21.09 14.68 7.02
CA LEU A 613 22.34 14.36 7.73
C LEU A 613 23.59 14.82 6.94
N LEU A 614 23.61 14.70 5.60
CA LEU A 614 24.68 15.25 4.76
C LEU A 614 24.76 16.78 4.83
N THR A 615 23.61 17.46 4.87
CA THR A 615 23.53 18.93 4.99
C THR A 615 24.04 19.39 6.35
N LEU A 616 23.66 18.68 7.42
CA LEU A 616 24.14 18.92 8.77
C LEU A 616 25.65 18.63 8.91
N SER A 617 26.13 17.52 8.37
CA SER A 617 27.57 17.18 8.33
C SER A 617 28.38 18.30 7.67
N ALA A 618 27.92 18.84 6.55
CA ALA A 618 28.56 19.96 5.88
C ALA A 618 28.46 21.28 6.67
N GLN A 619 27.36 21.54 7.39
CA GLN A 619 27.28 22.67 8.33
C GLN A 619 28.28 22.54 9.49
N MET A 620 28.46 21.35 10.05
CA MET A 620 29.51 21.10 11.06
C MET A 620 30.92 21.29 10.48
N MET A 621 31.16 20.93 9.21
CA MET A 621 32.44 21.19 8.56
C MET A 621 32.71 22.68 8.35
N ASN A 622 31.67 23.49 8.06
CA ASN A 622 31.83 24.94 7.93
C ASN A 622 32.13 25.60 9.28
N LEU A 623 31.46 25.18 10.38
CA LEU A 623 31.84 25.59 11.74
C LEU A 623 33.30 25.24 12.05
N ALA A 624 33.76 24.04 11.66
CA ALA A 624 35.14 23.60 11.87
C ALA A 624 36.22 24.32 11.03
N LEU A 625 35.84 25.20 10.10
CA LEU A 625 36.75 25.86 9.15
C LEU A 625 36.62 27.40 9.15
N PHE A 626 35.44 27.92 9.47
CA PHE A 626 35.07 29.33 9.36
C PHE A 626 34.29 29.83 10.59
N GLU A 627 34.21 29.01 11.65
CA GLU A 627 33.53 29.28 12.93
C GLU A 627 32.06 29.72 12.81
N SER A 628 31.45 29.52 11.63
CA SER A 628 30.13 30.00 11.27
C SER A 628 29.33 28.96 10.45
N CYS A 629 28.03 28.84 10.74
CA CYS A 629 27.13 27.90 10.10
C CYS A 629 26.39 28.54 8.92
N SER A 630 26.74 28.16 7.70
CA SER A 630 26.14 28.72 6.49
C SER A 630 24.67 28.28 6.26
N MET A 631 23.91 29.13 5.56
CA MET A 631 22.49 28.93 5.22
C MET A 631 22.19 27.54 4.61
N TYR A 632 21.12 26.91 5.12
CA TYR A 632 20.63 25.59 4.69
C TYR A 632 20.63 25.37 3.17
N HIS A 633 20.01 26.23 2.36
CA HIS A 633 19.93 26.03 0.91
C HIS A 633 21.29 26.05 0.19
N ASN A 634 22.23 26.86 0.67
CA ASN A 634 23.59 26.89 0.12
C ASN A 634 24.35 25.60 0.46
N VAL A 635 24.25 25.14 1.72
CA VAL A 635 24.93 23.91 2.17
C VAL A 635 24.27 22.66 1.57
N LEU A 636 22.94 22.63 1.40
CA LEU A 636 22.22 21.57 0.72
C LEU A 636 22.77 21.35 -0.71
N VAL A 637 22.92 22.42 -1.49
CA VAL A 637 23.44 22.36 -2.87
C VAL A 637 24.91 21.91 -2.95
N VAL A 638 25.74 22.22 -1.95
CA VAL A 638 27.19 21.94 -1.95
C VAL A 638 27.54 20.60 -1.28
N GLY A 639 26.90 20.29 -0.16
CA GLY A 639 27.15 19.10 0.67
C GLY A 639 26.41 17.85 0.18
N ALA A 640 25.14 17.95 -0.21
CA ALA A 640 24.34 16.82 -0.67
C ALA A 640 24.60 16.47 -2.16
N GLN A 641 25.87 16.32 -2.53
CA GLN A 641 26.27 15.92 -3.89
C GLN A 641 26.11 14.40 -4.10
N PRO A 642 25.15 13.93 -4.93
CA PRO A 642 24.82 12.51 -5.04
C PRO A 642 26.03 11.66 -5.46
N VAL A 643 26.81 12.11 -6.43
CA VAL A 643 27.92 11.34 -7.04
C VAL A 643 28.98 10.91 -6.02
N LYS A 644 29.23 11.69 -4.96
CA LYS A 644 30.21 11.34 -3.93
C LYS A 644 29.67 10.25 -2.99
N THR A 645 28.60 10.58 -2.26
CA THR A 645 28.04 9.69 -1.23
C THR A 645 27.42 8.42 -1.83
N LEU A 646 26.77 8.51 -2.98
CA LEU A 646 26.10 7.36 -3.58
C LEU A 646 27.06 6.39 -4.27
N CYS A 647 28.21 6.84 -4.76
CA CYS A 647 29.28 5.92 -5.17
C CYS A 647 29.87 5.17 -3.96
N ILE A 648 30.11 5.86 -2.84
CA ILE A 648 30.62 5.23 -1.61
C ILE A 648 29.62 4.19 -1.08
N THR A 649 28.34 4.55 -0.93
CA THR A 649 27.32 3.62 -0.43
C THR A 649 27.07 2.46 -1.38
N ASN A 650 27.04 2.66 -2.71
CA ASN A 650 26.96 1.55 -3.67
C ASN A 650 28.13 0.57 -3.56
N ILE A 651 29.37 1.07 -3.40
CA ILE A 651 30.56 0.22 -3.23
C ILE A 651 30.49 -0.54 -1.89
N VAL A 652 30.10 0.13 -0.81
CA VAL A 652 29.94 -0.50 0.52
C VAL A 652 28.85 -1.57 0.49
N THR A 653 27.67 -1.28 -0.06
CA THR A 653 26.57 -2.26 -0.23
C THR A 653 26.99 -3.44 -1.10
N TYR A 654 27.76 -3.22 -2.17
CA TYR A 654 28.30 -4.30 -2.99
C TYR A 654 29.26 -5.20 -2.19
N VAL A 655 30.22 -4.61 -1.47
CA VAL A 655 31.19 -5.36 -0.65
C VAL A 655 30.48 -6.13 0.47
N LEU A 656 29.54 -5.50 1.18
CA LEU A 656 28.73 -6.18 2.23
C LEU A 656 27.87 -7.31 1.66
N SER A 657 27.37 -7.17 0.43
CA SER A 657 26.62 -8.22 -0.28
C SER A 657 27.53 -9.40 -0.67
N VAL A 658 28.73 -9.14 -1.20
CA VAL A 658 29.73 -10.18 -1.52
C VAL A 658 30.22 -10.90 -0.26
N LEU A 659 30.29 -10.21 0.88
CA LEU A 659 30.60 -10.80 2.19
C LEU A 659 29.39 -11.52 2.85
N GLY A 660 28.21 -11.51 2.24
CA GLY A 660 27.00 -12.13 2.80
C GLY A 660 26.39 -11.41 4.00
N VAL A 661 26.82 -10.17 4.31
CA VAL A 661 26.33 -9.36 5.43
C VAL A 661 24.97 -8.72 5.12
N VAL A 662 24.71 -8.40 3.84
CA VAL A 662 23.41 -7.92 3.36
C VAL A 662 22.93 -8.74 2.16
N PRO A 663 21.61 -8.99 1.99
CA PRO A 663 21.07 -9.62 0.79
C PRO A 663 21.39 -8.83 -0.49
N ALA A 664 21.67 -9.53 -1.59
CA ALA A 664 22.01 -8.91 -2.89
C ALA A 664 20.95 -7.96 -3.47
N VAL A 665 19.70 -8.04 -2.99
CA VAL A 665 18.61 -7.11 -3.33
C VAL A 665 18.93 -5.67 -2.89
N TYR A 666 19.69 -5.48 -1.80
CA TYR A 666 20.09 -4.15 -1.31
C TYR A 666 20.89 -3.38 -2.37
N TYR A 667 21.78 -4.08 -3.12
CA TYR A 667 22.56 -3.48 -4.21
C TYR A 667 21.69 -3.13 -5.43
N GLN A 668 20.62 -3.89 -5.69
CA GLN A 668 19.67 -3.57 -6.77
C GLN A 668 18.85 -2.32 -6.42
N LEU A 669 18.45 -2.16 -5.15
CA LEU A 669 17.77 -0.95 -4.66
C LEU A 669 18.69 0.27 -4.59
N SER A 670 19.97 0.11 -4.24
CA SER A 670 20.89 1.25 -4.14
C SER A 670 21.18 1.89 -5.51
N LEU A 671 21.12 1.13 -6.60
CA LEU A 671 21.12 1.66 -7.97
C LEU A 671 19.89 2.56 -8.26
N ALA A 672 18.69 2.16 -7.81
CA ALA A 672 17.48 2.98 -7.93
C ALA A 672 17.55 4.26 -7.05
N SER A 673 18.39 4.26 -6.02
CA SER A 673 18.53 5.38 -5.08
C SER A 673 19.03 6.68 -5.74
N MET A 674 19.63 6.67 -6.94
CA MET A 674 20.00 7.92 -7.63
C MET A 674 18.76 8.79 -7.90
N PHE A 675 17.66 8.16 -8.33
CA PHE A 675 16.41 8.83 -8.63
C PHE A 675 15.77 9.36 -7.34
N TYR A 676 15.68 8.53 -6.30
CA TYR A 676 15.05 8.91 -5.03
C TYR A 676 15.85 9.90 -4.19
N PHE A 677 17.18 9.91 -4.30
CA PHE A 677 18.02 11.01 -3.78
C PHE A 677 17.68 12.33 -4.49
N THR A 678 17.57 12.30 -5.82
CA THR A 678 17.28 13.49 -6.63
C THR A 678 15.87 14.04 -6.38
N VAL A 679 14.88 13.16 -6.23
CA VAL A 679 13.51 13.52 -5.79
C VAL A 679 13.50 14.06 -4.36
N GLY A 680 14.21 13.40 -3.43
CA GLY A 680 14.32 13.82 -2.02
C GLY A 680 14.99 15.18 -1.86
N PHE A 681 16.03 15.46 -2.66
CA PHE A 681 16.69 16.76 -2.71
C PHE A 681 15.73 17.87 -3.17
N ALA A 682 14.94 17.64 -4.23
CA ALA A 682 13.96 18.61 -4.69
C ALA A 682 12.87 18.88 -3.64
N ILE A 683 12.36 17.82 -2.99
CA ILE A 683 11.38 17.91 -1.90
C ILE A 683 11.95 18.71 -0.73
N LEU A 684 13.18 18.43 -0.29
CA LEU A 684 13.84 19.15 0.80
C LEU A 684 14.17 20.60 0.47
N TYR A 685 14.50 20.91 -0.79
CA TYR A 685 14.66 22.29 -1.25
C TYR A 685 13.33 23.06 -1.15
N ILE A 686 12.24 22.46 -1.62
CA ILE A 686 10.87 23.03 -1.57
C ILE A 686 10.41 23.20 -0.12
N ILE A 687 10.56 22.18 0.74
CA ILE A 687 10.24 22.24 2.17
C ILE A 687 11.02 23.36 2.85
N GLY A 688 12.32 23.51 2.53
CA GLY A 688 13.12 24.62 3.05
C GLY A 688 12.62 26.00 2.60
N VAL A 689 12.19 26.16 1.35
CA VAL A 689 11.59 27.43 0.88
C VAL A 689 10.25 27.68 1.59
N GLY A 690 9.42 26.65 1.74
CA GLY A 690 8.16 26.70 2.48
C GLY A 690 8.36 27.03 3.96
N LEU A 691 9.43 26.55 4.60
CA LEU A 691 9.77 26.87 5.99
C LEU A 691 10.25 28.32 6.14
N TRP A 692 11.08 28.84 5.23
CA TRP A 692 11.43 30.27 5.23
C TRP A 692 10.19 31.16 5.05
N TYR A 693 9.31 30.83 4.09
CA TYR A 693 8.04 31.53 3.90
C TYR A 693 7.18 31.45 5.17
N SER A 694 7.08 30.27 5.77
CA SER A 694 6.35 30.05 7.02
C SER A 694 6.87 30.93 8.16
N LEU A 695 8.19 31.05 8.34
CA LEU A 695 8.80 31.94 9.35
C LEU A 695 8.48 33.42 9.08
N VAL A 696 8.63 33.88 7.84
CA VAL A 696 8.33 35.27 7.39
C VAL A 696 6.89 35.68 7.69
N PHE A 697 5.93 34.78 7.50
CA PHE A 697 4.51 35.07 7.73
C PHE A 697 4.09 34.84 9.19
N SER A 698 4.77 33.96 9.92
CA SER A 698 4.37 33.55 11.28
C SER A 698 4.70 34.57 12.36
N THR A 699 5.80 35.31 12.25
CA THR A 699 6.13 36.43 13.16
C THR A 699 5.10 37.56 13.12
N ASN A 700 4.19 37.57 12.13
CA ASN A 700 3.10 38.52 12.02
C ASN A 700 1.73 37.98 12.50
N LYS A 701 1.62 36.73 12.96
CA LYS A 701 0.32 36.08 13.31
C LYS A 701 0.34 35.03 14.45
N ILE A 702 1.48 34.43 14.79
CA ILE A 702 1.50 33.29 15.73
C ILE A 702 1.17 33.69 17.18
N SER A 703 1.44 34.94 17.57
CA SER A 703 1.02 35.52 18.85
C SER A 703 -0.46 35.27 19.14
N ASP A 704 -1.32 35.48 18.15
CA ASP A 704 -2.76 35.57 18.35
C ASP A 704 -3.43 34.19 18.27
N ILE A 705 -2.93 33.33 17.37
CA ILE A 705 -3.48 31.99 17.12
C ILE A 705 -3.08 31.02 18.23
N VAL A 706 -1.82 31.01 18.67
CA VAL A 706 -1.36 30.08 19.72
C VAL A 706 -1.96 30.45 21.07
N LEU A 707 -2.08 31.74 21.41
CA LEU A 707 -2.79 32.15 22.63
C LEU A 707 -4.28 31.83 22.60
N SER A 708 -4.99 32.11 21.49
CA SER A 708 -6.43 31.86 21.43
C SER A 708 -6.79 30.36 21.45
N PHE A 709 -5.88 29.48 21.07
CA PHE A 709 -6.02 28.03 21.26
C PHE A 709 -5.73 27.60 22.71
N LEU A 710 -4.62 28.02 23.30
CA LEU A 710 -4.24 27.64 24.67
C LEU A 710 -5.20 28.21 25.74
N ALA A 711 -5.60 29.47 25.61
CA ALA A 711 -6.53 30.13 26.54
C ALA A 711 -7.94 29.50 26.53
N ARG A 712 -8.33 28.83 25.43
CA ARG A 712 -9.60 28.07 25.35
C ARG A 712 -9.59 26.76 26.14
N TYR A 713 -8.41 26.18 26.41
CA TYR A 713 -8.30 24.87 27.08
C TYR A 713 -7.77 24.95 28.51
N LEU A 714 -6.99 25.99 28.84
CA LEU A 714 -6.37 26.18 30.17
C LEU A 714 -6.94 27.38 30.96
N GLY A 715 -7.95 28.05 30.42
CA GLY A 715 -8.65 29.15 31.09
C GLY A 715 -8.00 30.53 30.92
N SER A 716 -8.70 31.56 31.40
CA SER A 716 -8.33 32.96 31.20
C SER A 716 -7.24 33.41 32.17
N LEU A 717 -5.97 33.24 31.77
CA LEU A 717 -4.82 33.96 32.31
C LEU A 717 -3.92 34.46 31.17
N THR A 718 -3.24 35.58 31.40
CA THR A 718 -2.37 36.25 30.43
C THR A 718 -0.97 35.61 30.38
N TRP A 719 -0.86 34.47 29.71
CA TRP A 719 0.39 33.70 29.61
C TRP A 719 1.33 34.12 28.45
N SER A 720 0.96 35.08 27.59
CA SER A 720 1.74 35.49 26.41
C SER A 720 3.19 35.84 26.74
N GLU A 721 3.38 36.82 27.62
CA GLU A 721 4.70 37.34 27.98
C GLU A 721 5.52 36.28 28.73
N TRP A 722 4.86 35.43 29.53
CA TRP A 722 5.51 34.37 30.30
C TRP A 722 5.92 33.15 29.47
N ILE A 723 5.17 32.79 28.43
CA ILE A 723 5.55 31.69 27.53
C ILE A 723 6.67 32.12 26.59
N LEU A 724 6.60 33.32 26.01
CA LEU A 724 7.65 33.83 25.11
C LEU A 724 8.96 34.13 25.86
N SER A 725 8.92 34.83 27.00
CA SER A 725 10.13 35.09 27.80
C SER A 725 10.62 33.83 28.54
N GLY A 726 9.72 32.93 28.93
CA GLY A 726 10.06 31.66 29.56
C GLY A 726 10.73 30.65 28.62
N LEU A 727 10.42 30.68 27.31
CA LEU A 727 11.05 29.82 26.30
C LEU A 727 12.57 30.06 26.16
N GLU A 728 13.06 31.26 26.50
CA GLU A 728 14.49 31.55 26.51
C GLU A 728 15.20 31.00 27.75
N GLN A 729 14.57 31.08 28.92
CA GLN A 729 15.18 30.74 30.19
C GLN A 729 15.00 29.26 30.61
N LEU A 730 14.03 28.55 30.02
CA LEU A 730 13.59 27.22 30.49
C LEU A 730 13.67 26.04 29.49
N PRO A 731 14.64 25.93 28.53
CA PRO A 731 14.86 24.71 27.73
C PRO A 731 14.87 23.40 28.53
N VAL A 732 15.43 23.44 29.75
CA VAL A 732 15.52 22.30 30.68
C VAL A 732 14.14 21.86 31.19
N ILE A 733 13.19 22.78 31.39
CA ILE A 733 11.83 22.43 31.82
C ILE A 733 11.04 21.84 30.65
N VAL A 734 11.17 22.38 29.43
CA VAL A 734 10.52 21.78 28.25
C VAL A 734 11.04 20.35 28.04
N SER A 735 12.36 20.14 28.15
CA SER A 735 12.98 18.81 28.15
C SER A 735 12.39 17.88 29.24
N ALA A 736 12.31 18.34 30.49
CA ALA A 736 11.77 17.56 31.61
C ALA A 736 10.29 17.20 31.43
N VAL A 737 9.46 18.12 30.91
CA VAL A 737 8.05 17.88 30.59
C VAL A 737 7.91 16.85 29.48
N LEU A 738 8.74 16.91 28.43
CA LEU A 738 8.73 15.91 27.36
C LEU A 738 9.16 14.52 27.87
N ILE A 739 10.18 14.43 28.73
CA ILE A 739 10.57 13.15 29.38
C ILE A 739 9.43 12.60 30.25
N GLY A 740 8.70 13.47 30.96
CA GLY A 740 7.49 13.10 31.70
C GLY A 740 6.39 12.56 30.78
N LEU A 741 6.17 13.18 29.62
CA LEU A 741 5.21 12.73 28.62
C LEU A 741 5.58 11.37 28.02
N VAL A 742 6.84 11.11 27.66
CA VAL A 742 7.27 9.80 27.10
C VAL A 742 6.90 8.65 28.05
N ASN A 743 7.11 8.84 29.36
CA ASN A 743 6.89 7.81 30.37
C ASN A 743 5.43 7.72 30.88
N SER A 744 4.59 8.72 30.60
CA SER A 744 3.17 8.72 30.97
C SER A 744 2.20 8.46 29.81
N THR A 745 2.66 8.60 28.56
CA THR A 745 1.85 8.46 27.34
C THR A 745 2.56 7.60 26.29
N CYS A 746 3.24 8.21 25.30
CA CYS A 746 4.13 7.55 24.34
C CYS A 746 5.22 8.51 23.84
N GLY A 747 6.33 7.98 23.33
CA GLY A 747 7.42 8.74 22.75
C GLY A 747 7.02 9.56 21.52
N GLY A 748 6.12 9.04 20.69
CA GLY A 748 5.61 9.70 19.48
C GLY A 748 4.89 11.01 19.79
N LEU A 749 4.10 11.06 20.86
CA LEU A 749 3.45 12.29 21.32
C LEU A 749 4.49 13.32 21.78
N ALA A 750 5.47 12.91 22.57
CA ALA A 750 6.55 13.79 23.02
C ALA A 750 7.41 14.31 21.85
N LEU A 751 7.73 13.48 20.87
CA LEU A 751 8.42 13.90 19.64
C LEU A 751 7.58 14.90 18.83
N SER A 752 6.26 14.67 18.73
CA SER A 752 5.33 15.54 17.99
C SER A 752 5.16 16.91 18.67
N LEU A 753 4.96 16.94 19.99
CA LEU A 753 4.90 18.18 20.78
C LEU A 753 6.25 18.90 20.80
N GLY A 754 7.35 18.16 20.91
CA GLY A 754 8.71 18.69 20.81
C GLY A 754 8.98 19.37 19.47
N ALA A 755 8.41 18.87 18.36
CA ALA A 755 8.52 19.52 17.06
C ALA A 755 7.80 20.89 17.03
N ILE A 756 6.64 21.01 17.70
CA ILE A 756 5.91 22.27 17.83
C ILE A 756 6.72 23.26 18.68
N PHE A 757 7.27 22.85 19.82
CA PHE A 757 8.14 23.72 20.64
C PHE A 757 9.42 24.13 19.89
N TYR A 758 10.04 23.23 19.13
CA TYR A 758 11.21 23.54 18.30
C TYR A 758 10.86 24.59 17.24
N TYR A 759 9.71 24.45 16.57
CA TYR A 759 9.23 25.42 15.59
C TYR A 759 8.99 26.80 16.22
N LEU A 760 8.39 26.87 17.42
CA LEU A 760 8.23 28.12 18.16
C LEU A 760 9.58 28.77 18.52
N LYS A 761 10.61 27.97 18.90
CA LYS A 761 11.97 28.52 19.10
C LYS A 761 12.60 29.02 17.80
N LEU A 762 12.33 28.37 16.66
CA LEU A 762 12.77 28.83 15.34
C LEU A 762 12.08 30.15 14.94
N CYS A 763 10.83 30.37 15.33
CA CYS A 763 10.16 31.67 15.21
C CYS A 763 10.81 32.75 16.08
N SER A 764 11.16 32.46 17.35
CA SER A 764 11.90 33.42 18.21
C SER A 764 13.22 33.82 17.55
N LEU A 765 14.07 32.84 17.19
CA LEU A 765 15.40 33.11 16.58
C LEU A 765 15.30 33.94 15.28
N TYR A 766 14.17 33.85 14.57
CA TYR A 766 13.91 34.67 13.39
C TYR A 766 13.33 36.05 13.73
N GLU A 767 12.52 36.19 14.78
CA GLU A 767 12.06 37.48 15.30
C GLU A 767 13.23 38.29 15.90
N ASP A 768 14.13 37.65 16.62
CA ASP A 768 15.37 38.23 17.16
C ASP A 768 16.23 38.82 16.03
N PHE A 769 16.41 38.05 14.94
CA PHE A 769 17.04 38.49 13.70
C PHE A 769 16.32 39.69 13.06
N LEU A 770 14.99 39.66 12.93
CA LEU A 770 14.21 40.79 12.38
C LEU A 770 14.36 42.05 13.24
N ASN A 771 14.32 41.89 14.57
CA ASN A 771 14.48 42.97 15.53
C ASN A 771 15.86 43.61 15.42
N TYR A 772 16.93 42.81 15.37
CA TYR A 772 18.31 43.31 15.31
C TYR A 772 18.69 43.93 13.95
N TYR A 773 18.43 43.24 12.84
CA TYR A 773 18.94 43.68 11.52
C TYR A 773 17.99 44.60 10.74
N ILE A 774 16.68 44.54 10.99
CA ILE A 774 15.68 45.31 10.22
C ILE A 774 15.02 46.37 11.09
N TYR A 775 14.37 45.99 12.20
CA TYR A 775 13.62 46.96 13.00
C TYR A 775 14.52 47.92 13.79
N TYR A 776 15.67 47.51 14.32
CA TYR A 776 16.55 48.41 15.07
C TYR A 776 17.16 49.52 14.19
N PRO A 777 17.79 49.25 13.03
CA PRO A 777 18.27 50.31 12.14
C PRO A 777 17.14 51.19 11.61
N PHE A 778 15.97 50.62 11.30
CA PHE A 778 14.83 51.38 10.82
C PHE A 778 14.22 52.30 11.90
N ARG A 779 14.11 51.82 13.15
CA ARG A 779 13.72 52.64 14.32
C ARG A 779 14.74 53.74 14.59
N TYR A 780 16.04 53.44 14.49
CA TYR A 780 17.13 54.43 14.61
C TYR A 780 17.01 55.54 13.55
N ILE A 781 16.79 55.18 12.27
CA ILE A 781 16.59 56.14 11.17
C ILE A 781 15.30 56.97 11.38
N ILE A 782 14.19 56.36 11.79
CA ILE A 782 12.94 57.08 12.10
C ILE A 782 13.14 58.04 13.29
N ASN A 783 13.86 57.63 14.32
CA ASN A 783 14.13 58.47 15.48
C ASN A 783 15.08 59.61 15.14
N GLN A 784 16.07 59.40 14.27
CA GLN A 784 16.90 60.46 13.68
C GLN A 784 16.07 61.47 12.88
N LEU A 785 15.13 61.02 12.05
CA LEU A 785 14.24 61.90 11.28
C LEU A 785 13.30 62.71 12.21
N LYS A 786 12.71 62.06 13.22
CA LYS A 786 11.91 62.73 14.26
C LYS A 786 12.72 63.74 15.07
N ALA A 787 13.98 63.42 15.39
CA ALA A 787 14.89 64.32 16.10
C ALA A 787 15.32 65.52 15.25
N ARG A 788 15.42 65.39 13.92
CA ARG A 788 15.66 66.52 12.99
C ARG A 788 14.42 67.38 12.78
N LEU A 789 13.22 66.82 12.92
CA LEU A 789 11.94 67.55 12.85
C LEU A 789 11.51 68.21 14.17
N SER A 790 12.07 67.76 15.31
CA SER A 790 11.76 68.30 16.64
C SER A 790 12.86 69.25 17.10
N TRP A 791 12.55 70.54 17.27
CA TRP A 791 13.50 71.56 17.72
C TRP A 791 13.76 71.48 19.24
N LYS A 792 14.38 70.38 19.68
CA LYS A 792 14.76 70.09 21.07
C LYS A 792 16.23 70.44 21.34
N SER A 793 16.55 70.68 22.61
CA SER A 793 17.89 71.13 23.02
C SER A 793 18.96 70.04 22.97
N ASN A 794 20.22 70.44 22.74
CA ASN A 794 21.36 69.53 22.61
C ASN A 794 21.60 68.60 23.82
N THR A 795 21.18 69.00 25.02
CA THR A 795 21.30 68.17 26.24
C THR A 795 20.28 67.04 26.29
N GLU A 796 19.00 67.29 25.97
CA GLU A 796 17.99 66.22 25.86
C GLU A 796 18.35 65.23 24.75
N LEU A 797 18.85 65.73 23.62
CA LEU A 797 19.42 64.90 22.56
C LEU A 797 20.50 63.97 23.12
N LYS A 798 21.49 64.49 23.85
CA LYS A 798 22.64 63.70 24.32
C LYS A 798 22.26 62.52 25.23
N ASP A 799 21.24 62.67 26.07
CA ASP A 799 20.71 61.57 26.89
C ASP A 799 19.80 60.61 26.09
N MET A 800 19.06 61.08 25.09
CA MET A 800 18.39 60.16 24.15
C MET A 800 19.41 59.33 23.35
N TRP A 801 20.49 59.94 22.87
CA TRP A 801 21.60 59.24 22.21
C TRP A 801 22.22 58.20 23.16
N ARG A 802 22.58 58.58 24.39
CA ARG A 802 23.17 57.67 25.38
C ARG A 802 22.25 56.50 25.78
N LYS A 803 20.92 56.63 25.60
CA LYS A 803 19.93 55.55 25.81
C LYS A 803 19.56 54.76 24.53
N ASN A 804 20.04 55.17 23.36
CA ASN A 804 19.78 54.51 22.07
C ASN A 804 21.09 54.24 21.29
N LEU A 805 22.24 54.27 21.96
CA LEU A 805 23.45 53.64 21.43
C LEU A 805 23.26 52.11 21.56
N PRO A 806 23.60 51.33 20.53
CA PRO A 806 23.72 49.88 20.70
C PRO A 806 24.86 49.58 21.70
N PRO A 807 24.90 48.37 22.31
CA PRO A 807 26.15 47.82 22.83
C PRO A 807 27.21 47.78 21.70
N ASN A 808 28.49 47.63 22.05
CA ASN A 808 29.60 47.66 21.08
C ASN A 808 29.29 46.79 19.85
N VAL A 809 29.42 47.39 18.66
CA VAL A 809 29.08 46.75 17.38
C VAL A 809 30.34 46.10 16.78
N ASP A 810 31.08 45.41 17.64
CA ASP A 810 32.30 44.69 17.32
C ASP A 810 32.05 43.19 17.59
N ASP A 811 32.41 42.36 16.61
CA ASP A 811 32.30 40.89 16.54
C ASP A 811 30.90 40.23 16.64
N ASP A 812 30.15 40.36 17.75
CA ASP A 812 28.89 39.60 17.97
C ASP A 812 27.78 39.87 16.93
N ALA A 813 27.85 41.00 16.21
CA ALA A 813 26.79 41.54 15.38
C ALA A 813 26.52 40.78 14.05
N ASN A 814 27.20 39.68 13.75
CA ASN A 814 27.12 38.97 12.46
C ASN A 814 26.53 37.56 12.50
N ASP A 815 26.35 36.96 13.68
CA ASP A 815 26.27 35.49 13.76
C ASP A 815 24.86 34.91 13.52
N LEU A 816 24.50 34.76 12.24
CA LEU A 816 23.33 34.01 11.76
C LEU A 816 23.39 32.49 12.02
N THR A 817 24.48 32.01 12.62
CA THR A 817 24.78 30.59 12.87
C THR A 817 23.71 29.83 13.65
N PRO A 818 23.15 30.34 14.78
CA PRO A 818 22.11 29.63 15.52
C PRO A 818 20.86 29.40 14.65
N LEU A 819 20.39 30.43 13.93
CA LEU A 819 19.23 30.32 13.05
C LEU A 819 19.48 29.29 11.93
N HIS A 820 20.65 29.31 11.30
CA HIS A 820 20.99 28.40 10.20
C HIS A 820 21.23 26.95 10.65
N PHE A 821 21.71 26.73 11.87
CA PHE A 821 21.84 25.40 12.48
C PHE A 821 20.49 24.86 12.96
N HIS A 822 19.74 25.64 13.73
CA HIS A 822 18.43 25.23 14.27
C HIS A 822 17.42 24.91 13.15
N PHE A 823 17.51 25.56 11.99
CA PHE A 823 16.72 25.22 10.80
C PHE A 823 16.91 23.77 10.35
N THR A 824 18.16 23.30 10.24
CA THR A 824 18.47 21.91 9.81
C THR A 824 18.13 20.89 10.90
N ILE A 825 18.41 21.20 12.17
CA ILE A 825 18.07 20.33 13.29
C ILE A 825 16.55 20.21 13.45
N PHE A 826 15.78 21.29 13.26
CA PHE A 826 14.32 21.26 13.22
C PHE A 826 13.79 20.30 12.14
N LEU A 827 14.34 20.35 10.92
CA LEU A 827 13.93 19.43 9.85
C LEU A 827 14.23 17.95 10.17
N LEU A 828 15.32 17.66 10.89
CA LEU A 828 15.62 16.31 11.39
C LEU A 828 14.68 15.88 12.54
N TRP A 829 14.34 16.79 13.46
CA TRP A 829 13.35 16.53 14.51
C TRP A 829 11.98 16.24 13.88
N ALA A 830 11.53 17.07 12.94
CA ALA A 830 10.27 16.90 12.23
C ALA A 830 10.23 15.58 11.45
N ALA A 831 11.32 15.20 10.77
CA ALA A 831 11.42 13.90 10.12
C ALA A 831 11.28 12.73 11.11
N LEU A 832 11.87 12.83 12.31
CA LEU A 832 11.71 11.79 13.33
C LEU A 832 10.31 11.75 13.93
N ALA A 833 9.68 12.91 14.17
CA ALA A 833 8.31 12.98 14.63
C ALA A 833 7.36 12.32 13.61
N ILE A 834 7.52 12.62 12.32
CA ILE A 834 6.76 12.00 11.22
C ILE A 834 6.92 10.47 11.20
N LEU A 835 8.15 9.96 11.38
CA LEU A 835 8.41 8.51 11.48
C LEU A 835 7.67 7.85 12.66
N ASN A 836 7.42 8.58 13.75
CA ASN A 836 6.81 8.08 14.98
C ASN A 836 5.30 8.40 15.13
N VAL A 837 4.67 9.01 14.10
CA VAL A 837 3.22 9.23 14.04
C VAL A 837 2.39 7.94 14.28
N PRO A 838 2.77 6.73 13.79
CA PRO A 838 2.02 5.51 14.07
C PRO A 838 1.87 5.22 15.58
N SER A 839 2.91 5.46 16.37
CA SER A 839 2.87 5.31 17.84
C SER A 839 1.89 6.30 18.46
N THR A 840 1.91 7.57 18.03
CA THR A 840 0.98 8.60 18.49
C THR A 840 -0.48 8.26 18.16
N LEU A 841 -0.73 7.74 16.95
CA LEU A 841 -2.06 7.31 16.52
C LEU A 841 -2.56 6.10 17.30
N MET A 842 -1.69 5.11 17.55
CA MET A 842 -2.05 3.90 18.31
C MET A 842 -2.32 4.24 19.78
N TRP A 843 -1.52 5.12 20.38
CA TRP A 843 -1.76 5.67 21.72
C TRP A 843 -3.10 6.42 21.80
N ALA A 844 -3.36 7.34 20.87
CA ALA A 844 -4.60 8.12 20.85
C ALA A 844 -5.85 7.25 20.66
N HIS A 845 -5.74 6.18 19.86
CA HIS A 845 -6.80 5.19 19.67
C HIS A 845 -7.10 4.41 20.97
N ASN A 846 -6.06 3.90 21.63
CA ASN A 846 -6.22 3.03 22.80
C ASN A 846 -6.30 3.78 24.14
N PHE A 847 -6.30 5.12 24.14
CA PHE A 847 -6.31 5.97 25.34
C PHE A 847 -7.45 5.66 26.33
N GLN A 848 -8.61 5.18 25.84
CA GLN A 848 -9.74 4.77 26.70
C GLN A 848 -9.46 3.50 27.52
N HIS A 849 -8.49 2.69 27.10
CA HIS A 849 -8.14 1.39 27.69
C HIS A 849 -6.80 1.43 28.43
N SER A 850 -5.82 2.17 27.91
CA SER A 850 -4.55 2.43 28.58
C SER A 850 -4.06 3.84 28.31
N VAL A 851 -3.70 4.55 29.38
CA VAL A 851 -3.12 5.91 29.31
C VAL A 851 -1.68 5.87 28.75
N HIS A 852 -0.97 4.76 28.95
CA HIS A 852 0.38 4.53 28.43
C HIS A 852 0.36 3.55 27.25
N LEU A 853 1.14 3.84 26.20
CA LEU A 853 1.39 2.90 25.12
C LEU A 853 2.48 1.91 25.53
N GLU A 854 2.16 0.63 25.54
CA GLU A 854 3.14 -0.44 25.75
C GLU A 854 2.73 -1.65 24.86
N PRO A 855 3.66 -2.24 24.10
CA PRO A 855 5.06 -1.86 23.95
C PRO A 855 5.23 -0.62 23.03
N ASP A 856 6.01 0.38 23.45
CA ASP A 856 6.25 1.59 22.66
C ASP A 856 7.61 1.55 21.92
N PRO A 857 7.64 1.46 20.57
CA PRO A 857 8.88 1.53 19.79
C PRO A 857 9.50 2.94 19.76
N SER A 858 8.73 3.97 20.12
CA SER A 858 9.14 5.39 20.11
C SER A 858 9.71 5.88 21.43
N TRP A 859 9.64 5.09 22.51
CA TRP A 859 10.09 5.45 23.86
C TRP A 859 11.57 5.86 23.91
N LEU A 860 12.46 5.02 23.34
CA LEU A 860 13.90 5.30 23.34
C LEU A 860 14.27 6.53 22.48
N PRO A 861 13.78 6.69 21.23
CA PRO A 861 13.92 7.94 20.48
C PRO A 861 13.36 9.18 21.20
N GLY A 862 12.19 9.05 21.84
CA GLY A 862 11.55 10.12 22.60
C GLY A 862 12.40 10.60 23.77
N ILE A 863 12.94 9.69 24.59
CA ILE A 863 13.87 10.04 25.68
C ILE A 863 15.17 10.62 25.12
N ALA A 864 15.77 10.01 24.09
CA ALA A 864 17.04 10.44 23.52
C ALA A 864 16.98 11.89 23.01
N LEU A 865 15.95 12.24 22.22
CA LEU A 865 15.79 13.62 21.75
C LEU A 865 15.37 14.58 22.87
N SER A 866 14.49 14.17 23.79
CA SER A 866 14.08 15.04 24.89
C SER A 866 15.25 15.40 25.81
N LEU A 867 16.16 14.47 26.08
CA LEU A 867 17.42 14.74 26.79
C LEU A 867 18.36 15.63 25.96
N SER A 868 18.58 15.31 24.68
CA SER A 868 19.40 16.14 23.78
C SER A 868 18.91 17.58 23.66
N ALA A 869 17.59 17.80 23.74
CA ALA A 869 16.98 19.11 23.63
C ALA A 869 17.44 20.08 24.74
N ALA A 870 17.68 19.61 25.96
CA ALA A 870 18.21 20.44 27.05
C ALA A 870 19.61 21.03 26.74
N ALA A 871 20.41 20.34 25.93
CA ALA A 871 21.73 20.80 25.49
C ALA A 871 21.66 21.68 24.22
N ILE A 872 20.71 21.39 23.32
CA ILE A 872 20.64 21.98 21.98
C ILE A 872 19.73 23.21 21.90
N TRP A 873 18.66 23.32 22.70
CA TRP A 873 17.77 24.49 22.68
C TRP A 873 18.26 25.80 23.33
N PRO A 874 19.28 25.85 24.22
CA PRO A 874 19.87 27.12 24.67
C PRO A 874 20.36 27.97 23.49
N GLY A 875 20.01 29.26 23.49
CA GLY A 875 20.10 30.13 22.30
C GLY A 875 21.49 30.38 21.71
N SER A 876 22.57 30.06 22.44
CA SER A 876 23.94 30.12 21.91
C SER A 876 24.32 28.92 21.03
N CYS A 877 23.48 27.87 20.99
CA CYS A 877 23.79 26.66 20.22
C CYS A 877 23.74 26.94 18.71
N PRO A 878 24.73 26.50 17.92
CA PRO A 878 25.96 25.80 18.28
C PRO A 878 27.05 26.79 18.71
N ASP A 879 27.69 26.57 19.87
CA ASP A 879 28.71 27.53 20.31
C ASP A 879 29.94 27.41 19.39
N SER A 880 30.29 28.49 18.68
CA SER A 880 31.30 28.50 17.59
C SER A 880 32.71 28.09 18.05
N GLY A 881 33.14 28.56 19.22
CA GLY A 881 34.49 28.31 19.77
C GLY A 881 34.78 26.89 20.27
N ILE A 882 33.87 25.92 20.09
CA ILE A 882 34.10 24.52 20.51
C ILE A 882 34.97 23.76 19.49
N LYS A 883 36.05 23.14 19.97
CA LYS A 883 36.94 22.29 19.16
C LYS A 883 36.32 20.92 18.86
N HIS A 884 36.72 20.31 17.74
CA HIS A 884 36.32 18.99 17.22
C HIS A 884 35.03 18.90 16.38
N TYR A 885 34.48 20.02 15.90
CA TYR A 885 33.38 20.02 14.91
C TYR A 885 33.68 19.22 13.62
N ARG A 886 34.95 19.06 13.22
CA ARG A 886 35.37 18.26 12.05
C ARG A 886 35.17 16.77 12.29
N GLU A 887 35.49 16.27 13.47
CA GLU A 887 35.28 14.88 13.88
C GLU A 887 33.79 14.57 13.99
N ILE A 888 32.99 15.50 14.54
CA ILE A 888 31.52 15.41 14.51
C ILE A 888 30.99 15.38 13.08
N SER A 889 31.47 16.26 12.19
CA SER A 889 31.10 16.26 10.77
C SER A 889 31.30 14.89 10.11
N ILE A 890 32.43 14.23 10.38
CA ILE A 890 32.74 12.89 9.88
C ILE A 890 31.80 11.83 10.48
N LEU A 891 31.50 11.88 11.78
CA LEU A 891 30.54 10.96 12.41
C LEU A 891 29.13 11.10 11.83
N ILE A 892 28.63 12.33 11.62
CA ILE A 892 27.33 12.57 10.98
C ILE A 892 27.34 12.14 9.51
N TYR A 893 28.47 12.28 8.78
CA TYR A 893 28.62 11.75 7.42
C TYR A 893 28.51 10.21 7.39
N ILE A 894 29.13 9.53 8.36
CA ILE A 894 29.04 8.06 8.50
C ILE A 894 27.59 7.64 8.78
N LEU A 895 26.88 8.34 9.67
CA LEU A 895 25.45 8.08 9.93
C LEU A 895 24.58 8.27 8.67
N ALA A 896 24.87 9.29 7.85
CA ALA A 896 24.21 9.49 6.56
C ALA A 896 24.44 8.31 5.61
N CYS A 897 25.68 7.85 5.47
CA CYS A 897 26.03 6.65 4.69
C CYS A 897 25.34 5.39 5.22
N VAL A 898 25.32 5.15 6.53
CA VAL A 898 24.65 4.00 7.16
C VAL A 898 23.14 4.01 6.87
N SER A 899 22.48 5.17 6.97
CA SER A 899 21.06 5.30 6.63
C SER A 899 20.76 4.98 5.16
N MET A 900 21.68 5.34 4.25
CA MET A 900 21.61 5.07 2.81
C MET A 900 22.15 3.67 2.41
N VAL A 901 22.50 2.82 3.36
CA VAL A 901 22.87 1.41 3.12
C VAL A 901 21.82 0.47 3.72
N PHE A 902 21.39 0.69 4.97
CA PHE A 902 20.55 -0.27 5.69
C PHE A 902 19.05 0.07 5.67
N CYS A 903 18.67 1.36 5.72
CA CYS A 903 17.28 1.74 5.95
C CYS A 903 16.37 1.64 4.71
N HIS A 904 16.91 1.39 3.52
CA HIS A 904 16.13 1.18 2.29
C HIS A 904 15.19 -0.03 2.34
N HIS A 905 15.48 -1.02 3.19
CA HIS A 905 14.57 -2.14 3.49
C HIS A 905 13.99 -2.08 4.90
N THR A 906 14.72 -1.54 5.87
CA THR A 906 14.33 -1.51 7.30
C THR A 906 14.26 -0.06 7.79
N ILE A 907 13.16 0.62 7.46
CA ILE A 907 12.95 2.06 7.68
C ILE A 907 13.07 2.42 9.17
N TYR A 908 12.61 1.55 10.07
CA TYR A 908 12.64 1.80 11.52
C TYR A 908 14.04 2.14 12.07
N TYR A 909 15.14 1.65 11.47
CA TYR A 909 16.49 2.01 11.93
C TYR A 909 16.80 3.52 11.83
N LEU A 910 16.10 4.26 10.97
CA LEU A 910 16.23 5.72 10.89
C LEU A 910 15.97 6.40 12.25
N GLN A 911 15.06 5.86 13.07
CA GLN A 911 14.73 6.47 14.35
C GLN A 911 15.91 6.47 15.33
N TYR A 912 16.67 5.37 15.33
CA TYR A 912 17.88 5.23 16.15
C TYR A 912 19.06 6.00 15.54
N ILE A 913 19.19 6.08 14.22
CA ILE A 913 20.23 6.87 13.54
C ILE A 913 20.06 8.36 13.82
N ILE A 914 18.84 8.91 13.67
CA ILE A 914 18.56 10.31 13.99
C ILE A 914 18.81 10.56 15.49
N SER A 915 18.30 9.70 16.37
CA SER A 915 18.54 9.82 17.81
C SER A 915 20.04 9.82 18.17
N THR A 916 20.84 8.98 17.49
CA THR A 916 22.30 8.93 17.67
C THR A 916 22.96 10.24 17.24
N ALA A 917 22.53 10.84 16.12
CA ALA A 917 23.02 12.15 15.68
C ALA A 917 22.72 13.25 16.71
N PHE A 918 21.50 13.29 17.26
CA PHE A 918 21.12 14.23 18.32
C PHE A 918 21.94 14.03 19.60
N VAL A 919 22.20 12.79 20.02
CA VAL A 919 23.00 12.48 21.22
C VAL A 919 24.48 12.85 21.03
N ILE A 920 25.06 12.58 19.85
CA ILE A 920 26.44 13.00 19.51
C ILE A 920 26.59 14.52 19.58
N ILE A 921 25.64 15.28 19.02
CA ILE A 921 25.67 16.74 18.99
C ILE A 921 25.45 17.32 20.39
N ALA A 922 24.47 16.83 21.14
CA ALA A 922 24.24 17.24 22.53
C ALA A 922 25.46 16.97 23.42
N GLY A 923 26.09 15.79 23.28
CA GLY A 923 27.34 15.45 23.97
C GLY A 923 28.48 16.41 23.62
N HIS A 924 28.67 16.73 22.34
CA HIS A 924 29.69 17.70 21.90
C HIS A 924 29.47 19.09 22.52
N GLN A 925 28.24 19.62 22.50
CA GLN A 925 27.95 20.93 23.09
C GLN A 925 28.15 20.94 24.61
N LEU A 926 27.69 19.91 25.33
CA LEU A 926 27.87 19.82 26.80
C LEU A 926 29.35 19.70 27.21
N ILE A 927 30.11 18.85 26.52
CA ILE A 927 31.54 18.62 26.79
C ILE A 927 32.35 19.87 26.41
N GLY A 928 32.04 20.49 25.26
CA GLY A 928 32.64 21.74 24.82
C GLY A 928 32.42 22.88 25.80
N ARG A 929 31.17 23.12 26.23
CA ARG A 929 30.82 24.11 27.27
C ARG A 929 31.57 23.88 28.58
N TYR A 930 31.69 22.63 29.02
CA TYR A 930 32.43 22.29 30.24
C TYR A 930 33.92 22.64 30.13
N PHE A 931 34.59 22.29 29.03
CA PHE A 931 36.01 22.61 28.84
C PHE A 931 36.27 24.09 28.54
N ALA A 932 35.39 24.77 27.78
CA ALA A 932 35.48 26.21 27.54
C ALA A 932 35.34 27.00 28.84
N ARG A 933 34.33 26.69 29.65
CA ARG A 933 34.16 27.27 30.99
C ARG A 933 35.40 27.04 31.86
N LYS A 934 35.93 25.82 31.89
CA LYS A 934 37.13 25.51 32.68
C LYS A 934 38.37 26.28 32.19
N ALA A 935 38.52 26.51 30.88
CA ALA A 935 39.60 27.33 30.35
C ALA A 935 39.49 28.78 30.83
N ILE A 936 38.28 29.37 30.79
CA ILE A 936 38.02 30.73 31.30
C ILE A 936 38.28 30.81 32.82
N GLU A 937 37.85 29.81 33.59
CA GLU A 937 38.12 29.74 35.04
C GLU A 937 39.64 29.68 35.32
N GLN A 938 40.42 28.97 34.51
CA GLN A 938 41.89 28.93 34.62
C GLN A 938 42.59 30.22 34.14
N GLU A 939 42.05 30.89 33.12
CA GLU A 939 42.58 32.16 32.61
C GLU A 939 42.33 33.31 33.61
N GLN A 940 41.17 33.32 34.27
CA GLN A 940 40.88 34.23 35.39
C GLN A 940 41.75 33.93 36.64
N GLU A 941 42.04 32.66 36.93
CA GLU A 941 42.98 32.26 37.98
C GLU A 941 44.42 32.71 37.66
N GLN A 942 44.83 32.70 36.39
CA GLN A 942 46.12 33.26 35.96
C GLN A 942 46.17 34.80 35.99
N LEU A 943 45.12 35.49 35.55
CA LEU A 943 45.05 36.95 35.58
C LEU A 943 45.10 37.51 37.01
N THR A 944 44.36 36.90 37.94
CA THR A 944 44.38 37.30 39.36
C THR A 944 45.75 37.04 40.01
N LEU A 945 46.46 35.98 39.63
CA LEU A 945 47.85 35.75 40.05
C LEU A 945 48.86 36.77 39.50
N THR A 946 48.52 37.56 38.47
CA THR A 946 49.38 38.65 37.95
C THR A 946 49.12 40.03 38.55
N GLU A 947 47.94 40.30 39.12
CA GLU A 947 47.67 41.62 39.75
C GLU A 947 48.30 41.77 41.15
N ASP A 948 48.58 40.65 41.85
CA ASP A 948 48.98 40.62 43.26
C ASP A 948 50.47 40.96 43.54
N ASN A 949 51.19 41.59 42.59
CA ASN A 949 52.64 41.83 42.68
C ASN A 949 53.07 43.31 42.48
N PRO A 950 52.84 44.20 43.46
CA PRO A 950 52.93 45.65 43.28
C PRO A 950 54.35 46.23 43.54
N SER A 951 55.28 46.15 42.58
CA SER A 951 56.53 46.93 42.65
C SER A 951 57.30 47.19 41.33
N SER A 952 57.00 48.30 40.63
CA SER A 952 58.04 49.24 40.12
C SER A 952 57.45 50.52 39.54
N GLU A 953 58.13 51.63 39.83
CA GLU A 953 57.74 53.04 39.69
C GLU A 953 57.30 53.53 38.29
N THR A 954 56.46 54.58 38.31
CA THR A 954 56.12 55.46 37.18
C THR A 954 57.32 56.13 36.52
N LEU A 955 57.29 56.27 35.20
CA LEU A 955 57.90 57.40 34.50
C LEU A 955 57.12 57.78 33.23
N CYS A 956 56.91 59.08 32.98
CA CYS A 956 56.25 59.59 31.78
C CYS A 956 57.15 60.57 31.02
N PRO A 957 57.34 60.39 29.71
CA PRO A 957 57.44 61.46 28.71
C PRO A 957 56.08 61.56 27.96
N SER A 958 55.43 62.71 27.76
CA SER A 958 55.84 63.99 27.15
C SER A 958 55.95 63.95 25.63
N ASP A 959 55.24 64.84 24.94
CA ASP A 959 54.96 64.82 23.49
C ASP A 959 56.21 64.99 22.59
N GLN A 960 56.83 63.89 22.13
CA GLN A 960 57.86 63.99 21.08
C GLN A 960 58.12 62.73 20.22
N GLU A 961 57.09 61.99 19.78
CA GLU A 961 57.31 60.78 18.95
C GLU A 961 56.29 60.58 17.80
N HIS A 962 55.72 61.68 17.28
CA HIS A 962 54.62 61.62 16.29
C HIS A 962 55.05 61.59 14.81
N GLU A 963 56.35 61.50 14.49
CA GLU A 963 56.88 61.77 13.14
C GLU A 963 57.83 60.70 12.54
N GLU A 964 58.04 59.53 13.18
CA GLU A 964 58.81 58.41 12.57
C GLU A 964 57.98 57.17 12.20
N ILE A 965 56.83 56.92 12.85
CA ILE A 965 56.00 55.72 12.57
C ILE A 965 55.26 55.81 11.22
N ALA A 966 55.06 57.02 10.69
CA ALA A 966 54.38 57.24 9.41
C ALA A 966 55.13 56.68 8.19
N GLU A 967 56.47 56.67 8.21
CA GLU A 967 57.29 56.21 7.08
C GLU A 967 57.46 54.68 7.07
N LEU A 968 57.45 54.04 8.25
CA LEU A 968 57.63 52.59 8.39
C LEU A 968 56.45 51.78 7.81
N VAL A 969 55.22 52.30 7.91
CA VAL A 969 54.01 51.66 7.36
C VAL A 969 54.02 51.64 5.83
N GLN A 970 54.62 52.66 5.20
CA GLN A 970 54.64 52.78 3.73
C GLN A 970 55.71 51.89 3.06
N LEU A 971 56.69 51.39 3.82
CA LEU A 971 57.75 50.49 3.34
C LEU A 971 57.34 49.01 3.30
N LEU A 972 56.38 48.57 4.13
CA LEU A 972 55.98 47.15 4.24
C LEU A 972 54.99 46.67 3.16
N GLN A 973 54.49 47.56 2.29
CA GLN A 973 53.49 47.22 1.27
C GLN A 973 54.07 46.90 -0.13
N ASN A 974 55.41 46.91 -0.32
CA ASN A 974 56.04 46.85 -1.64
C ASN A 974 57.03 45.68 -1.88
N SER A 975 57.10 44.66 -1.00
CA SER A 975 58.21 43.68 -1.02
C SER A 975 57.84 42.21 -0.68
N ALA A 976 56.88 41.61 -1.41
CA ALA A 976 56.51 40.19 -1.22
C ALA A 976 56.10 39.43 -2.52
N VAL A 977 56.88 39.58 -3.61
CA VAL A 977 56.94 38.69 -4.78
C VAL A 977 58.44 38.53 -5.05
N GLU A 978 59.04 37.33 -5.20
CA GLU A 978 58.94 36.45 -6.38
C GLU A 978 59.62 35.06 -6.10
N GLU A 979 59.05 33.95 -6.61
CA GLU A 979 59.75 32.81 -7.31
C GLU A 979 60.76 31.83 -6.62
N LYS A 980 61.05 30.59 -7.12
CA LYS A 980 60.41 29.60 -8.06
C LYS A 980 61.14 28.20 -7.99
N PHE A 981 60.89 27.37 -9.03
CA PHE A 981 61.53 26.10 -9.49
C PHE A 981 61.06 24.77 -8.86
N SER A 982 60.82 23.67 -9.61
CA SER A 982 60.55 23.43 -11.05
C SER A 982 59.93 22.00 -11.26
N GLU A 983 59.86 21.25 -12.38
CA GLU A 983 60.48 21.25 -13.73
C GLU A 983 59.65 20.40 -14.75
N GLN A 984 59.97 20.56 -16.05
CA GLN A 984 59.79 19.71 -17.28
C GLN A 984 59.06 18.33 -17.25
N ALA A 985 58.36 17.87 -18.31
CA ALA A 985 57.97 18.41 -19.65
C ALA A 985 56.93 17.45 -20.34
N GLU A 986 56.58 17.39 -21.65
CA GLU A 986 57.09 18.02 -22.90
C GLU A 986 56.02 18.14 -24.05
N ARG A 987 56.35 17.72 -25.28
CA ARG A 987 55.65 17.82 -26.60
C ARG A 987 54.34 17.01 -26.70
N LYS A 988 53.30 17.32 -27.51
CA LYS A 988 53.04 18.13 -28.75
C LYS A 988 51.52 18.50 -28.82
N GLY A 989 50.95 19.26 -29.78
CA GLY A 989 51.46 20.00 -30.96
C GLY A 989 50.54 19.93 -32.21
N ASN A 990 50.29 21.07 -32.89
CA ASN A 990 49.43 21.33 -34.08
C ASN A 990 47.90 21.14 -33.88
N GLU A 991 46.97 21.81 -34.60
CA GLU A 991 47.07 22.73 -35.76
C GLU A 991 46.00 23.87 -35.76
N LYS A 992 45.94 24.69 -36.83
CA LYS A 992 45.15 25.94 -36.97
C LYS A 992 43.70 25.74 -37.48
N LEU A 993 42.81 26.71 -37.21
CA LEU A 993 42.22 27.60 -38.25
C LEU A 993 41.31 28.73 -37.68
N GLU A 994 41.23 29.83 -38.44
CA GLU A 994 40.36 31.01 -38.27
C GLU A 994 39.27 31.03 -39.40
N PRO A 995 38.47 32.10 -39.59
CA PRO A 995 37.45 32.71 -38.71
C PRO A 995 36.09 32.82 -39.46
N ASN A 996 35.30 33.89 -39.17
CA ASN A 996 34.04 34.37 -39.78
C ASN A 996 32.73 33.91 -39.08
N SER A 997 31.70 34.77 -38.93
CA SER A 997 31.65 36.23 -39.14
C SER A 997 30.42 36.90 -38.49
N SER A 998 30.52 38.21 -38.30
CA SER A 998 29.47 39.26 -38.36
C SER A 998 28.14 38.89 -39.06
N SER A 999 26.98 39.47 -38.75
CA SER A 999 26.64 40.66 -37.92
C SER A 999 25.11 40.86 -37.78
N VAL A 1000 24.72 41.92 -37.05
CA VAL A 1000 23.38 42.57 -37.01
C VAL A 1000 22.29 41.78 -36.26
N GLY A 1001 21.50 42.37 -35.35
CA GLY A 1001 21.55 43.73 -34.81
C GLY A 1001 20.17 44.24 -34.38
N THR A 1002 20.14 45.32 -33.58
CA THR A 1002 18.95 46.08 -33.09
C THR A 1002 17.95 45.26 -32.25
N ASN A 1003 17.49 45.71 -31.07
CA ASN A 1003 16.75 46.95 -30.76
C ASN A 1003 15.44 47.04 -31.56
N GLU A 1004 14.29 47.42 -31.00
CA GLU A 1004 14.01 48.12 -29.74
C GLU A 1004 12.56 47.82 -29.26
N PHE A 1005 12.27 48.12 -27.99
CA PHE A 1005 11.05 48.77 -27.40
C PHE A 1005 9.63 48.54 -28.02
N GLU A 1006 8.50 48.53 -27.27
CA GLU A 1006 8.25 48.85 -25.85
C GLU A 1006 6.94 48.22 -25.29
N THR A 1007 6.72 48.45 -23.99
CA THR A 1007 5.50 48.39 -23.14
C THR A 1007 4.09 48.22 -23.74
N GLU A 1008 3.22 47.55 -22.97
CA GLU A 1008 2.13 48.24 -22.26
C GLU A 1008 1.69 47.50 -20.96
N GLU A 1009 1.13 48.24 -19.99
CA GLU A 1009 0.69 47.76 -18.66
C GLU A 1009 -0.84 47.64 -18.57
N VAL A 1010 -1.37 46.72 -17.76
CA VAL A 1010 -2.63 46.92 -16.99
C VAL A 1010 -2.49 46.26 -15.60
N GLN A 1011 -3.12 46.84 -14.58
CA GLN A 1011 -2.90 46.54 -13.16
C GLN A 1011 -3.99 45.69 -12.48
N SER A 1012 -3.55 44.99 -11.42
CA SER A 1012 -4.23 44.81 -10.11
C SER A 1012 -5.57 44.08 -9.92
N SER A 1013 -5.53 43.15 -8.96
CA SER A 1013 -6.59 42.76 -8.00
C SER A 1013 -7.81 41.95 -8.50
N GLY A 1014 -8.44 41.08 -7.68
CA GLY A 1014 -8.22 40.78 -6.25
C GLY A 1014 -8.59 39.33 -5.88
N SER A 1015 -8.44 38.95 -4.60
CA SER A 1015 -8.41 37.54 -4.15
C SER A 1015 -9.57 37.10 -3.23
N SER A 1016 -9.93 35.81 -3.31
CA SER A 1016 -10.55 34.98 -2.27
C SER A 1016 -10.21 33.51 -2.61
N THR A 1017 -9.84 32.54 -1.75
CA THR A 1017 -9.82 32.34 -0.28
C THR A 1017 -11.20 32.46 0.38
N GLU A 1018 -11.81 31.44 1.00
CA GLU A 1018 -11.43 30.03 1.23
C GLU A 1018 -12.74 29.17 1.22
N SER A 1019 -12.85 27.86 1.48
CA SER A 1019 -12.12 26.93 2.35
C SER A 1019 -12.15 25.47 1.80
N PHE A 1020 -11.76 24.47 2.61
CA PHE A 1020 -11.90 23.03 2.32
C PHE A 1020 -12.33 22.31 3.61
N GLU A 1021 -13.49 21.66 3.66
CA GLU A 1021 -13.94 20.89 4.84
C GLU A 1021 -14.57 19.54 4.45
N LEU A 1022 -14.40 18.54 5.32
CA LEU A 1022 -15.14 17.28 5.29
C LEU A 1022 -16.44 17.44 6.08
N LEU A 1023 -17.49 16.71 5.70
CA LEU A 1023 -18.39 16.10 6.68
C LEU A 1023 -19.14 14.90 6.10
N ASP A 1024 -19.76 14.13 7.00
CA ASP A 1024 -20.39 12.84 6.73
C ASP A 1024 -21.78 12.96 6.07
N GLY A 1025 -22.30 11.87 5.50
CA GLY A 1025 -23.49 11.90 4.64
C GLY A 1025 -24.75 11.27 5.23
N GLN A 1026 -25.93 11.78 4.85
CA GLN A 1026 -27.15 10.96 4.77
C GLN A 1026 -28.29 11.59 3.95
N ASN A 1027 -28.86 10.81 3.03
CA ASN A 1027 -30.14 11.01 2.32
C ASN A 1027 -30.21 12.27 1.40
N ILE A 1028 -30.95 12.29 0.28
CA ILE A 1028 -32.34 11.90 0.03
C ILE A 1028 -32.51 11.32 -1.40
N LEU A 1029 -33.55 10.48 -1.61
CA LEU A 1029 -33.98 9.94 -2.92
C LEU A 1029 -34.73 11.03 -3.75
N ASN A 1030 -34.95 10.97 -5.07
CA ASN A 1030 -35.14 9.84 -5.99
C ASN A 1030 -34.90 10.30 -7.48
N PRO A 1031 -35.28 9.58 -8.56
CA PRO A 1031 -34.65 9.73 -9.87
C PRO A 1031 -35.37 10.68 -10.84
N LEU A 1032 -34.76 10.88 -12.02
CA LEU A 1032 -35.51 10.94 -13.27
C LEU A 1032 -34.93 9.95 -14.31
N GLN A 1033 -35.82 9.37 -15.11
CA GLN A 1033 -35.56 8.31 -16.07
C GLN A 1033 -36.14 8.74 -17.42
N ASP A 1034 -35.29 9.07 -18.38
CA ASP A 1034 -35.74 9.68 -19.65
C ASP A 1034 -36.05 8.60 -20.71
N SER A 1035 -37.34 8.38 -20.97
CA SER A 1035 -37.83 7.45 -21.99
C SER A 1035 -39.03 8.06 -22.74
N LYS A 1036 -38.78 8.60 -23.94
CA LYS A 1036 -39.78 9.28 -24.78
C LYS A 1036 -40.79 8.31 -25.41
N VAL A 1037 -42.09 8.54 -25.17
CA VAL A 1037 -43.22 8.20 -26.07
C VAL A 1037 -44.26 9.34 -25.99
N HIS A 1038 -45.05 9.49 -27.05
CA HIS A 1038 -45.95 10.62 -27.38
C HIS A 1038 -47.03 11.03 -26.35
N GLU A 1039 -47.19 12.36 -26.23
CA GLU A 1039 -48.42 13.16 -26.41
C GLU A 1039 -49.80 12.51 -26.16
N GLN A 1040 -50.61 13.08 -25.25
CA GLN A 1040 -51.49 14.25 -25.55
C GLN A 1040 -52.03 14.90 -24.26
N PRO A 1041 -52.57 16.16 -24.29
CA PRO A 1041 -52.83 16.98 -23.10
C PRO A 1041 -54.34 17.16 -22.77
N VAL A 1042 -54.64 17.76 -21.60
CA VAL A 1042 -55.78 18.68 -21.37
C VAL A 1042 -55.57 19.48 -20.06
N ASP A 1043 -55.81 20.80 -20.13
CA ASP A 1043 -56.19 21.83 -19.13
C ASP A 1043 -55.46 21.91 -17.75
N ILE A 1044 -54.92 23.06 -17.28
CA ILE A 1044 -55.50 24.41 -17.00
C ILE A 1044 -56.39 24.35 -15.71
N ASP A 1045 -56.23 25.18 -14.66
CA ASP A 1045 -55.70 26.55 -14.59
C ASP A 1045 -54.95 26.94 -13.27
N ASN A 1046 -54.44 28.18 -13.27
CA ASN A 1046 -54.08 29.17 -12.23
C ASN A 1046 -54.81 29.14 -10.85
N SER A 1047 -54.41 29.86 -9.77
CA SER A 1047 -53.26 30.78 -9.45
C SER A 1047 -53.23 31.14 -7.94
N SER A 1048 -52.24 31.97 -7.51
CA SER A 1048 -52.34 33.06 -6.49
C SER A 1048 -52.72 32.74 -5.02
N GLN A 1049 -52.29 33.45 -3.96
CA GLN A 1049 -51.20 34.40 -3.66
C GLN A 1049 -51.18 34.62 -2.11
N GLU A 1050 -50.04 35.07 -1.53
CA GLU A 1050 -49.97 35.96 -0.32
C GLU A 1050 -50.54 35.43 1.04
N GLU A 1051 -50.17 35.87 2.25
CA GLU A 1051 -49.01 36.63 2.77
C GLU A 1051 -48.82 36.36 4.31
N LEU A 1052 -47.80 36.97 4.93
CA LEU A 1052 -47.67 37.52 6.32
C LEU A 1052 -48.70 37.10 7.43
N THR A 1053 -48.43 36.94 8.74
CA THR A 1053 -47.32 37.10 9.73
C THR A 1053 -47.87 36.64 11.12
N ALA A 1054 -47.19 36.52 12.28
CA ALA A 1054 -45.81 36.21 12.72
C ALA A 1054 -45.80 36.21 14.29
N LYS A 1055 -44.61 36.11 14.94
CA LYS A 1055 -44.34 36.23 16.42
C LYS A 1055 -44.79 35.02 17.28
N GLU A 1056 -43.93 34.42 18.13
CA GLU A 1056 -43.38 34.88 19.46
C GLU A 1056 -44.49 34.93 20.55
N ASP A 1057 -44.33 34.44 21.80
CA ASP A 1057 -43.13 33.90 22.47
C ASP A 1057 -43.46 33.08 23.77
N THR A 1058 -42.49 32.32 24.32
CA THR A 1058 -42.35 31.91 25.76
C THR A 1058 -43.47 31.04 26.45
N ILE A 1059 -43.33 30.34 27.60
CA ILE A 1059 -42.25 29.77 28.46
C ILE A 1059 -42.87 28.70 29.42
N GLU A 1060 -42.06 27.79 30.01
CA GLU A 1060 -42.23 26.94 31.24
C GLU A 1060 -43.62 26.43 31.74
N THR A 1061 -43.84 25.31 32.44
CA THR A 1061 -43.31 23.95 32.73
C THR A 1061 -44.17 23.38 33.89
N CYS A 1062 -43.92 22.12 34.32
CA CYS A 1062 -44.26 21.53 35.64
C CYS A 1062 -45.67 20.93 35.93
N ALA A 1063 -45.64 19.58 36.02
CA ALA A 1063 -46.13 18.75 37.14
C ALA A 1063 -47.64 18.41 37.34
N THR A 1064 -47.99 17.15 37.05
CA THR A 1064 -48.80 16.20 37.86
C THR A 1064 -48.72 14.82 37.16
N VAL A 1065 -48.54 13.62 37.76
CA VAL A 1065 -48.94 13.01 39.06
C VAL A 1065 -50.43 12.73 39.15
N THR A 1066 -50.97 11.51 39.29
CA THR A 1066 -50.47 10.10 39.21
C THR A 1066 -51.72 9.21 39.21
N GLU A 1067 -51.68 7.98 38.69
CA GLU A 1067 -52.48 6.88 39.30
C GLU A 1067 -51.87 5.48 39.05
N SER A 1068 -52.10 4.56 39.98
CA SER A 1068 -51.39 3.27 40.08
C SER A 1068 -52.12 2.26 40.97
N GLY A 1069 -52.07 0.96 40.60
CA GLY A 1069 -52.52 -0.19 41.39
C GLY A 1069 -52.92 -1.35 40.46
N ASP A 1070 -52.20 -2.47 40.36
CA ASP A 1070 -51.90 -3.52 41.37
C ASP A 1070 -53.08 -4.46 41.67
N ALA A 1071 -52.95 -5.76 41.33
CA ALA A 1071 -52.58 -6.79 42.33
C ALA A 1071 -52.86 -8.27 41.90
N LYS A 1072 -51.93 -9.15 42.31
CA LYS A 1072 -52.06 -10.59 42.70
C LYS A 1072 -51.96 -11.75 41.68
N ASP A 1073 -51.08 -12.68 42.06
CA ASP A 1073 -50.89 -14.06 41.59
C ASP A 1073 -51.79 -15.10 42.32
N VAL A 1074 -51.82 -16.34 41.81
CA VAL A 1074 -51.48 -17.63 42.50
C VAL A 1074 -51.94 -18.85 41.64
N SER A 1075 -51.31 -20.02 41.86
CA SER A 1075 -51.45 -21.35 41.21
C SER A 1075 -52.73 -22.15 41.61
N GLU A 1076 -53.03 -23.43 41.29
CA GLU A 1076 -52.38 -24.63 40.65
C GLU A 1076 -53.56 -25.55 40.14
N GLU A 1077 -53.54 -26.26 39.00
CA GLU A 1077 -53.02 -27.62 38.67
C GLU A 1077 -54.03 -28.82 38.79
N ALA A 1078 -54.04 -29.72 37.77
CA ALA A 1078 -54.62 -31.10 37.63
C ALA A 1078 -54.76 -31.44 36.10
N ASP A 1079 -54.34 -32.55 35.47
CA ASP A 1079 -54.35 -34.03 35.74
C ASP A 1079 -55.56 -34.75 35.06
N ASP A 1080 -55.47 -35.92 34.35
CA ASP A 1080 -54.32 -36.78 33.98
C ASP A 1080 -54.60 -37.81 32.81
N VAL A 1081 -53.50 -38.36 32.23
CA VAL A 1081 -53.20 -39.70 31.63
C VAL A 1081 -54.17 -40.57 30.77
N SER A 1082 -53.63 -41.14 29.66
CA SER A 1082 -53.72 -42.58 29.19
C SER A 1082 -53.08 -42.81 27.78
N THR A 1083 -52.94 -44.04 27.23
CA THR A 1083 -51.83 -45.02 27.45
C THR A 1083 -51.74 -46.11 26.33
N GLU A 1084 -50.53 -46.37 25.78
CA GLU A 1084 -49.91 -47.70 25.41
C GLU A 1084 -50.55 -48.64 24.32
N THR A 1085 -49.91 -49.59 23.59
CA THR A 1085 -48.50 -50.05 23.33
C THR A 1085 -48.42 -51.04 22.12
N GLU A 1086 -47.26 -51.11 21.40
CA GLU A 1086 -46.55 -52.29 20.78
C GLU A 1086 -47.29 -53.29 19.80
N GLU A 1087 -46.67 -54.16 18.96
CA GLU A 1087 -45.26 -54.51 18.61
C GLU A 1087 -45.09 -55.08 17.14
N LEU A 1088 -43.82 -55.10 16.67
CA LEU A 1088 -43.09 -55.93 15.64
C LEU A 1088 -43.68 -56.69 14.40
N SER A 1089 -42.94 -56.54 13.26
CA SER A 1089 -42.30 -57.60 12.41
C SER A 1089 -42.73 -57.91 10.93
N SER A 1090 -41.71 -57.98 10.04
CA SER A 1090 -41.61 -58.69 8.71
C SER A 1090 -42.62 -58.40 7.56
N SER A 1091 -42.35 -58.71 6.28
CA SER A 1091 -41.13 -58.68 5.42
C SER A 1091 -41.55 -58.82 3.94
N ASP A 1092 -40.68 -58.44 2.99
CA ASP A 1092 -40.74 -58.80 1.54
C ASP A 1092 -41.99 -58.27 0.74
N GLU A 1093 -42.07 -58.21 -0.59
CA GLU A 1093 -41.09 -58.36 -1.69
C GLU A 1093 -41.51 -57.51 -2.94
N GLU A 1094 -40.88 -57.79 -4.08
CA GLU A 1094 -41.20 -57.46 -5.48
C GLU A 1094 -42.70 -57.41 -5.93
N SER A 1095 -43.11 -56.85 -7.10
CA SER A 1095 -42.48 -55.98 -8.13
C SER A 1095 -43.51 -55.59 -9.23
N THR A 1096 -43.16 -54.64 -10.13
CA THR A 1096 -43.85 -54.32 -11.42
C THR A 1096 -45.32 -53.82 -11.31
N ALA A 1097 -46.03 -53.30 -12.33
CA ALA A 1097 -45.71 -52.75 -13.67
C ALA A 1097 -46.70 -51.56 -13.90
N ARG A 1098 -46.31 -50.41 -14.48
CA ARG A 1098 -46.16 -50.08 -15.93
C ARG A 1098 -47.50 -50.02 -16.69
N ILE A 1099 -47.59 -49.12 -17.69
CA ILE A 1099 -48.70 -48.97 -18.69
C ILE A 1099 -49.94 -48.23 -18.12
N GLU A 1100 -50.54 -47.19 -18.73
CA GLU A 1100 -50.32 -46.54 -20.04
C GLU A 1100 -50.53 -44.99 -20.04
N SER A 1101 -50.62 -44.40 -21.24
CA SER A 1101 -50.90 -43.01 -21.61
C SER A 1101 -52.36 -42.60 -21.27
N THR A 1102 -52.83 -41.33 -21.35
CA THR A 1102 -52.69 -40.34 -22.45
C THR A 1102 -52.80 -38.85 -22.05
N LEU A 1103 -52.28 -38.01 -22.96
CA LEU A 1103 -52.57 -36.57 -23.20
C LEU A 1103 -54.07 -36.35 -23.61
N PRO A 1104 -54.57 -35.11 -23.86
CA PRO A 1104 -53.93 -33.78 -23.86
C PRO A 1104 -54.70 -32.69 -23.06
N ASP A 1105 -54.33 -31.41 -23.28
CA ASP A 1105 -55.13 -30.17 -23.13
C ASP A 1105 -55.55 -29.68 -21.73
N SER A 1106 -55.73 -28.36 -21.48
CA SER A 1106 -55.14 -27.15 -22.11
C SER A 1106 -55.33 -25.93 -21.20
N ASN A 1107 -54.57 -24.85 -21.43
CA ASN A 1107 -54.85 -23.46 -21.03
C ASN A 1107 -55.24 -23.16 -19.56
N LYS A 1108 -54.24 -22.81 -18.75
CA LYS A 1108 -54.09 -21.42 -18.26
C LYS A 1108 -52.69 -21.13 -17.72
#